data_AF-A0A2E5VHY4-F1
#
_entry.id   AF-A0A2E5VHY4-F1
#
_cell.length_a   1.000
_cell.length_b   1.000
_cell.length_c   1.000
_cell.angle_alpha   90.00
_cell.angle_beta   90.00
_cell.angle_gamma   90.00
#
_symmetry.space_group_name_H-M   'P 1'
#
loop_
_entity.id
_entity.type
_entity.pdbx_description
1 polymer ?
#
loop_
_entity_poly.entity_id
_entity_poly.type
_entity_poly.pdbx_seq_one_letter_code
_entity_poly.pdbx_strand_id
1 'polypeptide(L)'
;MTTASQTDTGNFLSELLSDRILLLDGAMGTMAQALQLNDRSIRGRRFAAHAVDVSNFVDLVSLTQPQTVTEIHRQYLEAGADIIETNTFGSSLLGIQEFQLPETLVREINLSSVQCARKAVDEFNQRTPQKPRFIAGAIGPTTRQTAISTNVDDAASRSTTFQEMMDSYYAQVAALMEGGVDILLPETAIDTLNLKACLFAIQKYFDEFNTQVPVMVSATFNQAGVTFVSSQTVEAFWNSISHFPVLSVGMNCALGPDLMRATLEELSHIAPAYVSCHPNAGLPNEMGQYDLSPAEMARTLSEFANNGWINIVGGCCGTTPEHIRAISDAVQNTSPRERAAVEPLTRLSGRESLTLRADSNFLMVGERTNVTGSRKFARLIRNGDFEEALEVARQQVEGGATVIDINMDDALLDAEASMTRFLNLMAGETDISHVPVMIDSSKWSVIEAGLRCVQGKAIVNSISLKDGEQEFLRRAQLIRHYGAAVVVMAFDQQGQATETEDKVRICKRAFELLAHQVGFPAQDIIFDPNILTVATGIEEHNHYAVNFIEATRQIKQECPGTKVSGGVSNISFSFRGNNTVREAMHAAFLYRAIRAGMDMGIVNAGQLEVYEEIDPNLLRHVEDVLLNRRPDATDRLLELAETVRGKSKERGVPEQAWRSGSVEDRLIHALIKGIDKYIEEDTEEARQQYKTCLKIIEGPLMNGMSVVGDLFGEGKMFLPQVVKSARVMKRAVSYMLPFMEQEKAGA
;
A
#
# COMPACT_ATOMS: atom_id res chain seq x y z
N MET A 1 10.64 -41.73 -14.44
CA MET A 1 9.26 -41.24 -14.26
C MET A 1 9.24 -39.84 -14.83
N THR A 2 8.29 -39.59 -15.73
CA THR A 2 8.15 -38.39 -16.56
C THR A 2 8.23 -37.12 -15.75
N THR A 3 9.11 -36.20 -16.16
CA THR A 3 9.17 -34.81 -15.73
C THR A 3 7.82 -34.16 -15.98
N ALA A 4 6.97 -34.11 -14.94
CA ALA A 4 5.83 -33.20 -14.92
C ALA A 4 6.38 -31.78 -15.14
N SER A 5 5.72 -30.96 -15.95
CA SER A 5 6.19 -29.58 -16.13
C SER A 5 6.04 -28.83 -14.81
N GLN A 6 6.83 -27.78 -14.55
CA GLN A 6 6.72 -27.03 -13.28
C GLN A 6 5.32 -26.41 -13.06
N THR A 7 4.59 -26.15 -14.14
CA THR A 7 3.16 -25.82 -14.16
C THR A 7 2.25 -26.94 -13.61
N ASP A 8 2.64 -28.21 -13.77
CA ASP A 8 1.92 -29.35 -13.19
C ASP A 8 2.10 -29.41 -11.67
N THR A 9 3.28 -29.06 -11.14
CA THR A 9 3.54 -29.03 -9.69
C THR A 9 2.63 -28.02 -8.98
N GLY A 10 2.43 -26.83 -9.55
CA GLY A 10 1.57 -25.80 -8.95
C GLY A 10 0.09 -26.15 -8.94
N ASN A 11 -0.41 -26.73 -10.03
CA ASN A 11 -1.78 -27.23 -10.10
C ASN A 11 -1.99 -28.36 -9.08
N PHE A 12 -1.04 -29.29 -9.03
CA PHE A 12 -1.11 -30.42 -8.11
C PHE A 12 -1.03 -29.99 -6.63
N LEU A 13 -0.17 -29.04 -6.28
CA LEU A 13 -0.16 -28.44 -4.93
C LEU A 13 -1.49 -27.77 -4.60
N SER A 14 -2.11 -27.07 -5.56
CA SER A 14 -3.41 -26.43 -5.37
C SER A 14 -4.54 -27.43 -5.15
N GLU A 15 -4.50 -28.57 -5.84
CA GLU A 15 -5.43 -29.70 -5.61
C GLU A 15 -5.24 -30.25 -4.19
N LEU A 16 -4.00 -30.53 -3.78
CA LEU A 16 -3.70 -31.03 -2.43
C LEU A 16 -4.16 -30.05 -1.33
N LEU A 17 -3.95 -28.75 -1.51
CA LEU A 17 -4.34 -27.69 -0.56
C LEU A 17 -5.87 -27.49 -0.48
N SER A 18 -6.59 -27.86 -1.53
CA SER A 18 -8.06 -27.87 -1.55
C SER A 18 -8.62 -29.09 -0.81
N ASP A 19 -7.90 -30.21 -0.84
CA ASP A 19 -8.34 -31.47 -0.24
C ASP A 19 -7.96 -31.60 1.23
N ARG A 20 -6.78 -31.11 1.65
CA ARG A 20 -6.27 -31.24 3.01
C ARG A 20 -5.32 -30.11 3.42
N ILE A 21 -5.10 -29.99 4.73
CA ILE A 21 -4.06 -29.12 5.28
C ILE A 21 -2.69 -29.77 5.02
N LEU A 22 -1.75 -29.00 4.43
CA LEU A 22 -0.37 -29.43 4.21
C LEU A 22 0.54 -29.03 5.38
N LEU A 23 1.53 -29.88 5.64
CA LEU A 23 2.47 -29.70 6.74
C LEU A 23 3.79 -29.14 6.20
N LEU A 24 4.14 -27.93 6.64
CA LEU A 24 5.50 -27.39 6.53
C LEU A 24 6.37 -27.95 7.67
N ASP A 25 7.68 -28.00 7.50
CA ASP A 25 8.59 -28.46 8.54
C ASP A 25 8.76 -27.46 9.69
N GLY A 26 9.72 -27.76 10.58
CA GLY A 26 10.08 -26.92 11.72
C GLY A 26 11.42 -26.20 11.50
N ALA A 27 11.96 -25.57 12.54
CA ALA A 27 13.18 -24.78 12.41
C ALA A 27 14.44 -25.62 12.12
N MET A 28 15.07 -25.36 10.98
CA MET A 28 16.44 -25.80 10.66
C MET A 28 17.47 -25.27 11.68
N GLY A 29 17.35 -23.97 12.01
CA GLY A 29 18.26 -23.32 12.97
C GLY A 29 18.21 -23.95 14.37
N THR A 30 17.02 -24.28 14.87
CA THR A 30 16.85 -24.95 16.18
C THR A 30 17.48 -26.35 16.18
N MET A 31 17.31 -27.11 15.10
CA MET A 31 17.93 -28.43 14.96
C MET A 31 19.46 -28.33 14.87
N ALA A 32 19.99 -27.34 14.17
CA ALA A 32 21.43 -27.08 14.12
C ALA A 32 22.00 -26.65 15.48
N GLN A 33 21.27 -25.82 16.24
CA GLN A 33 21.65 -25.42 17.61
C GLN A 33 21.67 -26.61 18.57
N ALA A 34 20.72 -27.55 18.45
CA ALA A 34 20.69 -28.76 19.26
C ALA A 34 21.94 -29.66 19.06
N LEU A 35 22.58 -29.56 17.89
CA LEU A 35 23.86 -30.22 17.60
C LEU A 35 25.08 -29.51 18.22
N GLN A 36 24.88 -28.36 18.87
CA GLN A 36 25.91 -27.55 19.52
C GLN A 36 27.09 -27.21 18.57
N LEU A 37 26.76 -26.90 17.31
CA LEU A 37 27.75 -26.49 16.32
C LEU A 37 28.34 -25.14 16.69
N ASN A 38 29.65 -25.09 16.94
CA ASN A 38 30.40 -23.84 17.09
C ASN A 38 30.98 -23.36 15.76
N ASP A 39 31.52 -22.14 15.73
CA ASP A 39 32.20 -21.53 14.58
C ASP A 39 33.12 -22.52 13.83
N ARG A 40 34.02 -23.21 14.56
CA ARG A 40 34.97 -24.16 13.96
C ARG A 40 34.27 -25.33 13.27
N SER A 41 33.20 -25.85 13.87
CA SER A 41 32.40 -26.93 13.28
C SER A 41 31.66 -26.47 12.02
N ILE A 42 31.12 -25.25 12.02
CA ILE A 42 30.40 -24.67 10.87
C ILE A 42 31.36 -24.40 9.70
N ARG A 43 32.53 -23.81 9.97
CA ARG A 43 33.58 -23.57 8.95
C ARG A 43 34.10 -24.86 8.30
N GLY A 44 34.10 -25.96 9.05
CA GLY A 44 34.65 -27.23 8.61
C GLY A 44 36.11 -27.10 8.14
N ARG A 45 36.55 -28.00 7.25
CA ARG A 45 37.92 -27.95 6.70
C ARG A 45 38.08 -26.85 5.64
N ARG A 46 37.04 -26.58 4.85
CA ARG A 46 37.09 -25.67 3.69
C ARG A 46 37.31 -24.21 4.12
N PHE A 47 36.72 -23.78 5.24
CA PHE A 47 36.78 -22.40 5.71
C PHE A 47 37.58 -22.26 7.02
N ALA A 48 38.43 -23.22 7.35
CA ALA A 48 39.17 -23.24 8.62
C ALA A 48 40.03 -21.98 8.86
N ALA A 49 40.52 -21.35 7.80
CA ALA A 49 41.35 -20.14 7.84
C ALA A 49 40.53 -18.83 7.69
N HIS A 50 39.19 -18.90 7.61
CA HIS A 50 38.36 -17.71 7.51
C HIS A 50 38.46 -16.87 8.78
N ALA A 51 38.54 -15.54 8.66
CA ALA A 51 38.81 -14.68 9.82
C ALA A 51 37.55 -14.30 10.61
N VAL A 52 36.40 -14.25 9.94
CA VAL A 52 35.13 -13.77 10.51
C VAL A 52 34.36 -14.93 11.13
N ASP A 53 33.78 -14.71 12.31
CA ASP A 53 32.91 -15.67 12.98
C ASP A 53 31.68 -15.99 12.12
N VAL A 54 31.37 -17.27 11.94
CA VAL A 54 30.22 -17.75 11.15
C VAL A 54 29.27 -18.58 12.01
N SER A 55 29.30 -18.43 13.33
CA SER A 55 28.49 -19.21 14.26
C SER A 55 26.99 -19.11 13.98
N ASN A 56 26.55 -17.95 13.47
CA ASN A 56 25.14 -17.67 13.15
C ASN A 56 24.78 -17.93 11.67
N PHE A 57 25.69 -18.50 10.87
CA PHE A 57 25.46 -18.78 9.45
C PHE A 57 25.31 -20.27 9.17
N VAL A 58 24.19 -20.84 9.62
CA VAL A 58 23.87 -22.27 9.53
C VAL A 58 23.80 -22.77 8.08
N ASP A 59 23.46 -21.90 7.13
CA ASP A 59 23.46 -22.18 5.69
C ASP A 59 24.78 -22.81 5.21
N LEU A 60 25.93 -22.40 5.78
CA LEU A 60 27.24 -22.92 5.41
C LEU A 60 27.41 -24.42 5.71
N VAL A 61 26.63 -24.96 6.65
CA VAL A 61 26.62 -26.39 7.01
C VAL A 61 26.20 -27.25 5.83
N SER A 62 25.43 -26.73 4.88
CA SER A 62 25.11 -27.43 3.63
C SER A 62 26.32 -27.75 2.78
N LEU A 63 27.42 -26.98 2.89
CA LEU A 63 28.69 -27.27 2.22
C LEU A 63 29.63 -28.12 3.08
N THR A 64 29.68 -27.84 4.38
CA THR A 64 30.70 -28.43 5.26
C THR A 64 30.26 -29.76 5.86
N GLN A 65 28.96 -29.97 6.07
CA GLN A 65 28.37 -31.17 6.64
C GLN A 65 27.01 -31.52 5.99
N PRO A 66 26.94 -31.75 4.66
CA PRO A 66 25.68 -31.96 3.93
C PRO A 66 24.84 -33.14 4.44
N GLN A 67 25.47 -34.17 5.01
CA GLN A 67 24.75 -35.31 5.58
C GLN A 67 23.95 -34.92 6.83
N THR A 68 24.48 -34.00 7.64
CA THR A 68 23.77 -33.47 8.81
C THR A 68 22.49 -32.75 8.40
N VAL A 69 22.57 -31.89 7.39
CA VAL A 69 21.39 -31.17 6.85
C VAL A 69 20.37 -32.15 6.25
N THR A 70 20.85 -33.14 5.48
CA THR A 70 19.98 -34.20 4.92
C THR A 70 19.26 -34.97 6.03
N GLU A 71 19.94 -35.28 7.13
CA GLU A 71 19.36 -36.00 8.26
C GLU A 71 18.29 -35.18 9.00
N ILE A 72 18.49 -33.87 9.18
CA ILE A 72 17.47 -32.99 9.74
C ILE A 72 16.20 -33.02 8.88
N HIS A 73 16.35 -32.93 7.54
CA HIS A 73 15.19 -33.06 6.64
C HIS A 73 14.49 -34.42 6.78
N ARG A 74 15.24 -35.53 6.91
CA ARG A 74 14.62 -36.85 7.17
C ARG A 74 13.78 -36.83 8.42
N GLN A 75 14.28 -36.27 9.52
CA GLN A 75 13.54 -36.23 10.78
C GLN A 75 12.21 -35.48 10.66
N TYR A 76 12.16 -34.37 9.93
CA TYR A 76 10.90 -33.65 9.67
C TYR A 76 9.96 -34.42 8.72
N LEU A 77 10.49 -35.09 7.70
CA LEU A 77 9.70 -35.95 6.82
C LEU A 77 9.11 -37.15 7.57
N GLU A 78 9.85 -37.74 8.52
CA GLU A 78 9.35 -38.79 9.44
C GLU A 78 8.34 -38.27 10.44
N ALA A 79 8.42 -37.00 10.82
CA ALA A 79 7.43 -36.34 11.66
C ALA A 79 6.11 -36.06 10.92
N GLY A 80 6.12 -36.04 9.60
CA GLY A 80 4.92 -35.93 8.77
C GLY A 80 4.90 -34.77 7.79
N ALA A 81 5.97 -33.96 7.72
CA ALA A 81 6.07 -32.84 6.80
C ALA A 81 5.78 -33.24 5.34
N ASP A 82 5.00 -32.42 4.66
CA ASP A 82 4.73 -32.47 3.23
C ASP A 82 5.67 -31.55 2.43
N ILE A 83 6.05 -30.43 3.03
CA ILE A 83 6.94 -29.42 2.47
C ILE A 83 8.11 -29.24 3.44
N ILE A 84 9.33 -29.28 2.92
CA ILE A 84 10.54 -28.96 3.70
C ILE A 84 11.24 -27.73 3.13
N GLU A 85 11.72 -26.87 4.03
CA GLU A 85 12.46 -25.67 3.67
C GLU A 85 13.94 -25.96 3.44
N THR A 86 14.55 -25.40 2.39
CA THR A 86 16.01 -25.52 2.19
C THR A 86 16.76 -24.73 3.26
N ASN A 87 17.94 -25.20 3.65
CA ASN A 87 18.86 -24.47 4.54
C ASN A 87 19.52 -23.29 3.81
N THR A 88 18.74 -22.26 3.45
CA THR A 88 19.16 -21.13 2.58
C THR A 88 18.65 -19.78 3.05
N PHE A 89 18.20 -19.67 4.31
CA PHE A 89 17.60 -18.46 4.85
C PHE A 89 18.46 -17.20 4.62
N GLY A 90 19.77 -17.28 4.86
CA GLY A 90 20.72 -16.19 4.70
C GLY A 90 21.53 -16.22 3.39
N SER A 91 21.25 -17.15 2.49
CA SER A 91 22.08 -17.46 1.31
C SER A 91 21.85 -16.51 0.12
N SER A 92 21.81 -15.20 0.37
CA SER A 92 21.77 -14.14 -0.65
C SER A 92 23.07 -13.34 -0.67
N LEU A 93 23.30 -12.50 -1.69
CA LEU A 93 24.52 -11.68 -1.76
C LEU A 93 24.68 -10.79 -0.53
N LEU A 94 23.63 -10.03 -0.17
CA LEU A 94 23.64 -9.18 1.03
C LEU A 94 23.72 -10.01 2.33
N GLY A 95 23.11 -11.19 2.37
CA GLY A 95 23.14 -12.07 3.54
C GLY A 95 24.54 -12.60 3.85
N ILE A 96 25.31 -13.01 2.83
CA ILE A 96 26.66 -13.55 3.06
C ILE A 96 27.73 -12.48 3.28
N GLN A 97 27.45 -11.22 2.91
CA GLN A 97 28.39 -10.10 3.07
C GLN A 97 28.74 -9.83 4.54
N GLU A 98 27.82 -10.03 5.48
CA GLU A 98 28.07 -9.88 6.92
C GLU A 98 29.23 -10.79 7.38
N PHE A 99 29.33 -11.97 6.78
CA PHE A 99 30.35 -12.96 7.07
C PHE A 99 31.62 -12.77 6.24
N GLN A 100 31.71 -11.74 5.39
CA GLN A 100 32.82 -11.49 4.46
C GLN A 100 33.19 -12.70 3.59
N LEU A 101 32.17 -13.48 3.22
CA LEU A 101 32.32 -14.65 2.36
C LEU A 101 32.31 -14.24 0.88
N PRO A 102 33.06 -14.93 -0.01
CA PRO A 102 33.05 -14.63 -1.44
C PRO A 102 31.65 -14.78 -2.05
N GLU A 103 31.26 -13.83 -2.90
CA GLU A 103 29.96 -13.80 -3.60
C GLU A 103 29.65 -15.09 -4.38
N THR A 104 30.68 -15.76 -4.90
CA THR A 104 30.54 -17.05 -5.60
C THR A 104 29.91 -18.15 -4.74
N LEU A 105 29.98 -18.04 -3.41
CA LEU A 105 29.38 -19.01 -2.50
C LEU A 105 27.86 -18.95 -2.45
N VAL A 106 27.21 -17.85 -2.86
CA VAL A 106 25.74 -17.78 -2.93
C VAL A 106 25.21 -18.95 -3.74
N ARG A 107 25.73 -19.14 -4.96
CA ARG A 107 25.30 -20.23 -5.83
C ARG A 107 25.65 -21.60 -5.24
N GLU A 108 26.87 -21.78 -4.71
CA GLU A 108 27.30 -23.07 -4.17
C GLU A 108 26.47 -23.52 -2.96
N ILE A 109 26.18 -22.61 -2.02
CA ILE A 109 25.43 -22.91 -0.81
C ILE A 109 24.00 -23.28 -1.17
N ASN A 110 23.30 -22.45 -1.97
CA ASN A 110 21.93 -22.73 -2.40
C ASN A 110 21.82 -24.08 -3.11
N LEU A 111 22.69 -24.36 -4.09
CA LEU A 111 22.68 -25.65 -4.80
C LEU A 111 22.92 -26.83 -3.85
N SER A 112 23.86 -26.72 -2.93
CA SER A 112 24.14 -27.79 -1.97
C SER A 112 22.98 -28.02 -1.00
N SER A 113 22.34 -26.95 -0.54
CA SER A 113 21.14 -27.02 0.32
C SER A 113 19.98 -27.71 -0.40
N VAL A 114 19.71 -27.35 -1.66
CA VAL A 114 18.67 -28.01 -2.48
C VAL A 114 19.00 -29.49 -2.68
N GLN A 115 20.27 -29.85 -2.92
CA GLN A 115 20.69 -31.25 -3.05
C GLN A 115 20.49 -32.05 -1.75
N CYS A 116 20.72 -31.44 -0.58
CA CYS A 116 20.46 -32.09 0.71
C CYS A 116 18.97 -32.38 0.90
N ALA A 117 18.11 -31.39 0.64
CA ALA A 117 16.66 -31.55 0.69
C ALA A 117 16.17 -32.60 -0.31
N ARG A 118 16.67 -32.56 -1.56
CA ARG A 118 16.26 -33.49 -2.64
C ARG A 118 16.59 -34.93 -2.33
N LYS A 119 17.77 -35.21 -1.74
CA LYS A 119 18.11 -36.57 -1.28
C LYS A 119 17.08 -37.13 -0.30
N ALA A 120 16.65 -36.32 0.67
CA ALA A 120 15.66 -36.75 1.66
C ALA A 120 14.27 -36.90 1.03
N VAL A 121 13.83 -35.93 0.24
CA VAL A 121 12.53 -35.97 -0.45
C VAL A 121 12.41 -37.15 -1.41
N ASP A 122 13.43 -37.42 -2.22
CA ASP A 122 13.42 -38.54 -3.17
C ASP A 122 13.33 -39.88 -2.44
N GLU A 123 14.03 -40.04 -1.31
CA GLU A 123 13.94 -41.24 -0.47
C GLU A 123 12.51 -41.46 0.04
N PHE A 124 11.87 -40.42 0.56
CA PHE A 124 10.51 -40.52 1.12
C PHE A 124 9.45 -40.71 0.02
N ASN A 125 9.59 -40.02 -1.11
CA ASN A 125 8.72 -40.17 -2.28
C ASN A 125 8.82 -41.58 -2.87
N GLN A 126 10.00 -42.20 -2.86
CA GLN A 126 10.15 -43.61 -3.24
C GLN A 126 9.50 -44.56 -2.21
N ARG A 127 9.66 -44.30 -0.92
CA ARG A 127 9.08 -45.11 0.16
C ARG A 127 7.55 -45.06 0.21
N THR A 128 6.97 -43.89 -0.10
CA THR A 128 5.52 -43.64 -0.02
C THR A 128 5.07 -42.73 -1.16
N PRO A 129 4.95 -43.26 -2.40
CA PRO A 129 4.65 -42.47 -3.60
C PRO A 129 3.30 -41.74 -3.57
N GLN A 130 2.34 -42.25 -2.78
CA GLN A 130 1.00 -41.68 -2.61
C GLN A 130 0.97 -40.40 -1.77
N LYS A 131 2.06 -40.06 -1.06
CA LYS A 131 2.21 -38.84 -0.27
C LYS A 131 3.43 -38.07 -0.80
N PRO A 132 3.35 -37.38 -1.94
CA PRO A 132 4.49 -36.65 -2.48
C PRO A 132 4.92 -35.52 -1.53
N ARG A 133 6.24 -35.29 -1.44
CA ARG A 133 6.85 -34.19 -0.70
C ARG A 133 7.58 -33.23 -1.62
N PHE A 134 7.65 -31.99 -1.16
CA PHE A 134 8.08 -30.84 -1.92
C PHE A 134 9.19 -30.09 -1.19
N ILE A 135 10.06 -29.44 -1.97
CA ILE A 135 11.15 -28.61 -1.48
C ILE A 135 10.78 -27.14 -1.70
N ALA A 136 10.70 -26.40 -0.60
CA ALA A 136 10.59 -24.94 -0.62
C ALA A 136 11.98 -24.30 -0.53
N GLY A 137 12.35 -23.52 -1.54
CA GLY A 137 13.53 -22.67 -1.53
C GLY A 137 13.33 -21.50 -0.57
N ALA A 138 13.85 -21.62 0.66
CA ALA A 138 13.69 -20.61 1.70
C ALA A 138 14.55 -19.37 1.39
N ILE A 139 13.93 -18.19 1.45
CA ILE A 139 14.56 -16.89 1.16
C ILE A 139 14.23 -15.95 2.33
N GLY A 140 15.23 -15.64 3.16
CA GLY A 140 15.06 -14.74 4.30
C GLY A 140 15.11 -13.25 3.93
N PRO A 141 14.83 -12.34 4.89
CA PRO A 141 14.70 -10.90 4.66
C PRO A 141 16.05 -10.17 4.49
N THR A 142 17.18 -10.87 4.57
CA THR A 142 18.55 -10.32 4.73
C THR A 142 18.74 -9.52 6.03
N THR A 143 19.94 -9.01 6.29
CA THR A 143 20.23 -8.13 7.44
C THR A 143 20.11 -6.65 7.12
N ARG A 144 19.75 -6.31 5.88
CA ARG A 144 19.56 -4.93 5.42
C ARG A 144 18.08 -4.65 5.24
N GLN A 145 17.70 -3.38 5.42
CA GLN A 145 16.33 -2.92 5.23
C GLN A 145 16.29 -1.72 4.27
N THR A 146 15.19 -1.57 3.57
CA THR A 146 15.00 -0.54 2.54
C THR A 146 13.86 0.43 2.86
N ALA A 147 12.88 0.05 3.70
CA ALA A 147 11.74 0.90 4.01
C ALA A 147 12.11 2.09 4.92
N ILE A 148 12.94 1.89 5.95
CA ILE A 148 13.31 2.93 6.92
C ILE A 148 14.84 2.99 7.14
N SER A 149 15.33 4.16 7.56
CA SER A 149 16.73 4.35 7.91
C SER A 149 17.11 3.63 9.22
N THR A 150 18.31 3.07 9.28
CA THR A 150 18.96 2.63 10.53
C THR A 150 19.95 3.68 11.06
N ASN A 151 20.21 4.75 10.30
CA ASN A 151 21.10 5.83 10.69
C ASN A 151 20.29 6.90 11.42
N VAL A 152 20.64 7.14 12.69
CA VAL A 152 19.97 8.12 13.55
C VAL A 152 20.19 9.56 13.08
N ASP A 153 21.31 9.83 12.38
CA ASP A 153 21.67 11.18 11.95
C ASP A 153 21.08 11.56 10.59
N ASP A 154 20.60 10.59 9.79
CA ASP A 154 19.97 10.83 8.50
C ASP A 154 18.80 9.86 8.25
N ALA A 155 17.59 10.35 8.50
CA ALA A 155 16.34 9.61 8.30
C ALA A 155 16.07 9.26 6.81
N ALA A 156 16.71 9.96 5.87
CA ALA A 156 16.58 9.68 4.44
C ALA A 156 17.53 8.58 3.95
N SER A 157 18.59 8.29 4.71
CA SER A 157 19.61 7.34 4.28
C SER A 157 19.10 5.90 4.30
N ARG A 158 19.68 5.05 3.45
CA ARG A 158 19.43 3.60 3.41
C ARG A 158 20.76 2.88 3.32
N SER A 159 20.90 1.79 4.06
CA SER A 159 22.12 0.99 4.04
C SER A 159 22.31 0.18 2.75
N THR A 160 21.24 0.06 1.95
CA THR A 160 21.21 -0.57 0.64
C THR A 160 20.05 0.02 -0.17
N THR A 161 20.09 -0.14 -1.48
CA THR A 161 19.02 0.30 -2.40
C THR A 161 18.09 -0.85 -2.75
N PHE A 162 16.89 -0.54 -3.25
CA PHE A 162 15.97 -1.54 -3.81
C PHE A 162 16.64 -2.37 -4.91
N GLN A 163 17.46 -1.74 -5.76
CA GLN A 163 18.14 -2.41 -6.86
C GLN A 163 19.16 -3.43 -6.35
N GLU A 164 20.01 -3.04 -5.39
CA GLU A 164 20.97 -3.96 -4.76
C GLU A 164 20.26 -5.13 -4.04
N MET A 165 19.14 -4.85 -3.36
CA MET A 165 18.32 -5.87 -2.72
C MET A 165 17.71 -6.84 -3.75
N MET A 166 17.16 -6.32 -4.86
CA MET A 166 16.60 -7.13 -5.95
C MET A 166 17.68 -7.98 -6.62
N ASP A 167 18.86 -7.42 -6.92
CA ASP A 167 19.97 -8.17 -7.51
C ASP A 167 20.49 -9.27 -6.57
N SER A 168 20.51 -8.99 -5.26
CA SER A 168 20.84 -9.97 -4.21
C SER A 168 19.85 -11.15 -4.20
N TYR A 169 18.56 -10.86 -4.25
CA TYR A 169 17.53 -11.90 -4.33
C TYR A 169 17.55 -12.64 -5.66
N TYR A 170 17.77 -11.95 -6.77
CA TYR A 170 17.82 -12.56 -8.10
C TYR A 170 18.94 -13.62 -8.17
N ALA A 171 20.12 -13.33 -7.61
CA ALA A 171 21.21 -14.29 -7.54
C ALA A 171 20.85 -15.56 -6.73
N GLN A 172 20.13 -15.40 -5.62
CA GLN A 172 19.65 -16.52 -4.82
C GLN A 172 18.55 -17.32 -5.55
N VAL A 173 17.54 -16.63 -6.11
CA VAL A 173 16.45 -17.24 -6.87
C VAL A 173 17.00 -18.05 -8.04
N ALA A 174 17.95 -17.50 -8.80
CA ALA A 174 18.58 -18.21 -9.91
C ALA A 174 19.26 -19.52 -9.46
N ALA A 175 19.95 -19.49 -8.31
CA ALA A 175 20.61 -20.68 -7.77
C ALA A 175 19.61 -21.73 -7.22
N LEU A 176 18.53 -21.30 -6.57
CA LEU A 176 17.47 -22.19 -6.10
C LEU A 176 16.74 -22.85 -7.28
N MET A 177 16.42 -22.07 -8.31
CA MET A 177 15.78 -22.56 -9.54
C MET A 177 16.69 -23.53 -10.30
N GLU A 178 17.99 -23.25 -10.38
CA GLU A 178 18.98 -24.19 -10.93
C GLU A 178 19.07 -25.49 -10.10
N GLY A 179 18.98 -25.39 -8.77
CA GLY A 179 18.91 -26.55 -7.88
C GLY A 179 17.65 -27.40 -8.07
N GLY A 180 16.63 -26.82 -8.70
CA GLY A 180 15.35 -27.46 -8.99
C GLY A 180 14.47 -27.55 -7.76
N VAL A 181 14.24 -26.44 -7.05
CA VAL A 181 13.20 -26.36 -6.00
C VAL A 181 11.79 -26.52 -6.59
N ASP A 182 10.85 -26.99 -5.77
CA ASP A 182 9.45 -27.16 -6.17
C ASP A 182 8.61 -25.91 -5.88
N ILE A 183 9.02 -25.10 -4.89
CA ILE A 183 8.37 -23.89 -4.40
C ILE A 183 9.47 -22.85 -4.08
N LEU A 184 9.21 -21.55 -4.30
CA LEU A 184 10.02 -20.47 -3.72
C LEU A 184 9.28 -19.88 -2.51
N LEU A 185 9.99 -19.68 -1.39
CA LEU A 185 9.41 -19.20 -0.14
C LEU A 185 10.19 -18.00 0.40
N PRO A 186 9.87 -16.76 -0.04
CA PRO A 186 10.18 -15.56 0.74
C PRO A 186 9.48 -15.60 2.10
N GLU A 187 10.25 -15.74 3.16
CA GLU A 187 9.72 -15.87 4.53
C GLU A 187 10.35 -14.88 5.51
N THR A 188 9.71 -14.73 6.66
CA THR A 188 10.12 -13.79 7.71
C THR A 188 10.20 -12.35 7.19
N ALA A 189 9.29 -11.96 6.29
CA ALA A 189 9.29 -10.61 5.73
C ALA A 189 8.90 -9.58 6.80
N ILE A 190 9.91 -8.88 7.32
CA ILE A 190 9.77 -7.78 8.29
C ILE A 190 9.65 -6.41 7.61
N ASP A 191 10.25 -6.28 6.43
CA ASP A 191 10.25 -5.09 5.57
C ASP A 191 9.55 -5.46 4.26
N THR A 192 8.42 -4.82 3.99
CA THR A 192 7.61 -5.09 2.80
C THR A 192 8.26 -4.56 1.52
N LEU A 193 9.10 -3.52 1.60
CA LEU A 193 9.86 -3.05 0.44
C LEU A 193 10.96 -4.04 0.05
N ASN A 194 11.61 -4.70 1.02
CA ASN A 194 12.50 -5.83 0.75
C ASN A 194 11.75 -6.99 0.07
N LEU A 195 10.57 -7.35 0.60
CA LEU A 195 9.75 -8.40 0.00
C LEU A 195 9.35 -8.04 -1.44
N LYS A 196 8.96 -6.79 -1.71
CA LYS A 196 8.68 -6.34 -3.08
C LYS A 196 9.91 -6.46 -3.98
N ALA A 197 11.11 -6.18 -3.50
CA ALA A 197 12.35 -6.42 -4.25
C ALA A 197 12.57 -7.91 -4.55
N CYS A 198 12.27 -8.79 -3.59
CA CYS A 198 12.32 -10.24 -3.77
C CYS A 198 11.31 -10.73 -4.82
N LEU A 199 10.05 -10.31 -4.71
CA LEU A 199 9.00 -10.66 -5.67
C LEU A 199 9.31 -10.13 -7.08
N PHE A 200 9.89 -8.94 -7.18
CA PHE A 200 10.38 -8.40 -8.44
C PHE A 200 11.49 -9.29 -9.03
N ALA A 201 12.46 -9.72 -8.21
CA ALA A 201 13.54 -10.61 -8.64
C ALA A 201 13.00 -11.96 -9.14
N ILE A 202 12.00 -12.52 -8.45
CA ILE A 202 11.33 -13.76 -8.85
C ILE A 202 10.61 -13.57 -10.20
N GLN A 203 9.80 -12.52 -10.35
CA GLN A 203 9.08 -12.25 -11.60
C GLN A 203 10.05 -12.05 -12.76
N LYS A 204 11.12 -11.28 -12.54
CA LYS A 204 12.18 -11.05 -13.54
C LYS A 204 12.80 -12.37 -14.00
N TYR A 205 13.13 -13.27 -13.07
CA TYR A 205 13.66 -14.59 -13.42
C TYR A 205 12.64 -15.42 -14.23
N PHE A 206 11.36 -15.40 -13.82
CA PHE A 206 10.30 -16.11 -14.53
C PHE A 206 10.13 -15.61 -15.96
N ASP A 207 10.18 -14.29 -16.19
CA ASP A 207 10.06 -13.69 -17.52
C ASP A 207 11.26 -14.03 -18.41
N GLU A 208 12.49 -13.96 -17.86
CA GLU A 208 13.73 -14.19 -18.62
C GLU A 208 13.90 -15.65 -19.06
N PHE A 209 13.48 -16.61 -18.23
CA PHE A 209 13.64 -18.05 -18.50
C PHE A 209 12.34 -18.74 -18.94
N ASN A 210 11.22 -18.01 -19.00
CA ASN A 210 9.89 -18.54 -19.33
C ASN A 210 9.55 -19.80 -18.50
N THR A 211 9.78 -19.70 -17.19
CA THR A 211 9.62 -20.79 -16.22
C THR A 211 8.88 -20.27 -15.01
N GLN A 212 8.15 -21.14 -14.30
CA GLN A 212 7.40 -20.75 -13.11
C GLN A 212 7.33 -21.90 -12.12
N VAL A 213 7.53 -21.60 -10.85
CA VAL A 213 7.19 -22.46 -9.72
C VAL A 213 6.26 -21.71 -8.78
N PRO A 214 5.41 -22.40 -8.00
CA PRO A 214 4.61 -21.75 -6.97
C PRO A 214 5.47 -20.92 -6.02
N VAL A 215 4.93 -19.77 -5.62
CA VAL A 215 5.58 -18.88 -4.64
C VAL A 215 4.70 -18.80 -3.41
N MET A 216 5.27 -19.15 -2.26
CA MET A 216 4.66 -18.93 -0.95
C MET A 216 5.29 -17.68 -0.34
N VAL A 217 4.52 -16.87 0.37
CA VAL A 217 5.04 -15.69 1.08
C VAL A 217 4.66 -15.77 2.55
N SER A 218 5.61 -15.48 3.43
CA SER A 218 5.33 -15.34 4.86
C SER A 218 5.90 -14.06 5.43
N ALA A 219 5.07 -13.30 6.13
CA ALA A 219 5.46 -12.07 6.82
C ALA A 219 5.55 -12.27 8.34
N THR A 220 6.28 -11.38 8.99
CA THR A 220 6.42 -11.39 10.44
C THR A 220 5.80 -10.13 11.02
N PHE A 221 4.78 -10.33 11.85
CA PHE A 221 4.03 -9.27 12.52
C PHE A 221 4.43 -9.18 13.99
N ASN A 222 4.43 -7.98 14.55
CA ASN A 222 4.62 -7.75 15.98
C ASN A 222 3.29 -7.89 16.75
N GLN A 223 3.32 -7.69 18.06
CA GLN A 223 2.13 -7.80 18.93
C GLN A 223 1.03 -6.77 18.60
N ALA A 224 1.34 -5.69 17.90
CA ALA A 224 0.38 -4.69 17.47
C ALA A 224 -0.30 -5.04 16.12
N GLY A 225 0.00 -6.21 15.54
CA GLY A 225 -0.60 -6.64 14.27
C GLY A 225 -0.03 -5.92 13.06
N VAL A 226 1.19 -5.39 13.16
CA VAL A 226 1.89 -4.72 12.04
C VAL A 226 3.24 -5.36 11.74
N THR A 227 3.72 -5.25 10.50
CA THR A 227 5.06 -5.72 10.11
C THR A 227 6.16 -4.98 10.89
N PHE A 228 7.29 -5.62 11.16
CA PHE A 228 8.30 -5.06 12.08
C PHE A 228 8.94 -3.75 11.63
N VAL A 229 9.45 -3.71 10.39
CA VAL A 229 10.17 -2.55 9.85
C VAL A 229 9.20 -1.62 9.14
N SER A 230 8.42 -2.19 8.23
CA SER A 230 7.44 -1.46 7.44
C SER A 230 6.27 -0.92 8.26
N SER A 231 5.95 -1.56 9.39
CA SER A 231 4.84 -1.19 10.26
C SER A 231 3.52 -1.03 9.50
N GLN A 232 3.30 -1.96 8.56
CA GLN A 232 2.06 -2.08 7.81
C GLN A 232 1.07 -2.96 8.55
N THR A 233 -0.19 -2.53 8.60
CA THR A 233 -1.33 -3.39 8.98
C THR A 233 -1.45 -4.60 8.05
N VAL A 234 -2.17 -5.64 8.46
CA VAL A 234 -2.32 -6.90 7.70
C VAL A 234 -2.92 -6.65 6.32
N GLU A 235 -4.01 -5.88 6.23
CA GLU A 235 -4.61 -5.52 4.94
C GLU A 235 -3.69 -4.62 4.08
N ALA A 236 -2.95 -3.68 4.68
CA ALA A 236 -2.00 -2.85 3.95
C ALA A 236 -0.84 -3.67 3.35
N PHE A 237 -0.32 -4.63 4.13
CA PHE A 237 0.69 -5.58 3.69
C PHE A 237 0.16 -6.42 2.52
N TRP A 238 -1.03 -7.00 2.64
CA TRP A 238 -1.62 -7.79 1.57
C TRP A 238 -1.79 -6.95 0.29
N ASN A 239 -2.34 -5.75 0.41
CA ASN A 239 -2.52 -4.83 -0.74
C ASN A 239 -1.19 -4.47 -1.41
N SER A 240 -0.08 -4.38 -0.66
CA SER A 240 1.26 -4.12 -1.20
C SER A 240 1.79 -5.25 -2.09
N ILE A 241 1.44 -6.51 -1.80
CA ILE A 241 2.02 -7.69 -2.47
C ILE A 241 1.04 -8.44 -3.38
N SER A 242 -0.26 -8.14 -3.31
CA SER A 242 -1.32 -8.87 -4.04
C SER A 242 -1.21 -8.79 -5.57
N HIS A 243 -0.31 -7.96 -6.09
CA HIS A 243 0.00 -7.88 -7.51
C HIS A 243 0.74 -9.14 -8.02
N PHE A 244 1.43 -9.84 -7.10
CA PHE A 244 2.16 -11.07 -7.41
C PHE A 244 1.27 -12.30 -7.16
N PRO A 245 1.17 -13.25 -8.10
CA PRO A 245 0.31 -14.43 -7.97
C PRO A 245 0.93 -15.49 -7.04
N VAL A 246 0.81 -15.28 -5.73
CA VAL A 246 1.30 -16.24 -4.72
C VAL A 246 0.36 -17.45 -4.58
N LEU A 247 0.93 -18.62 -4.33
CA LEU A 247 0.21 -19.83 -3.92
C LEU A 247 -0.38 -19.64 -2.53
N SER A 248 0.44 -19.21 -1.56
CA SER A 248 0.00 -18.90 -0.20
C SER A 248 0.60 -17.59 0.31
N VAL A 249 -0.13 -16.95 1.22
CA VAL A 249 0.35 -15.84 2.05
C VAL A 249 0.12 -16.20 3.51
N GLY A 250 1.07 -15.90 4.38
CA GLY A 250 0.99 -16.31 5.76
C GLY A 250 1.84 -15.52 6.72
N MET A 251 2.02 -16.10 7.90
CA MET A 251 2.87 -15.52 8.93
C MET A 251 3.71 -16.54 9.68
N ASN A 252 4.89 -16.09 10.06
CA ASN A 252 5.86 -16.89 10.80
C ASN A 252 6.75 -16.03 11.70
N CYS A 253 7.42 -16.72 12.62
CA CYS A 253 8.40 -16.14 13.54
C CYS A 253 7.84 -15.04 14.47
N ALA A 254 8.72 -14.48 15.30
CA ALA A 254 8.51 -13.45 16.34
C ALA A 254 7.50 -13.76 17.46
N LEU A 255 6.38 -14.39 17.14
CA LEU A 255 5.26 -14.63 18.05
C LEU A 255 5.00 -16.13 18.20
N GLY A 256 4.49 -16.51 19.37
CA GLY A 256 3.84 -17.80 19.55
C GLY A 256 2.43 -17.82 18.91
N PRO A 257 1.81 -19.00 18.77
CA PRO A 257 0.53 -19.15 18.08
C PRO A 257 -0.59 -18.31 18.70
N ASP A 258 -0.67 -18.21 20.04
CA ASP A 258 -1.75 -17.48 20.73
C ASP A 258 -1.79 -15.99 20.35
N LEU A 259 -0.63 -15.37 20.13
CA LEU A 259 -0.51 -13.95 19.76
C LEU A 259 -0.74 -13.70 18.27
N MET A 260 -0.64 -14.73 17.42
CA MET A 260 -0.90 -14.63 15.98
C MET A 260 -2.39 -14.69 15.62
N ARG A 261 -3.26 -15.08 16.56
CA ARG A 261 -4.68 -15.37 16.32
C ARG A 261 -5.41 -14.28 15.53
N ALA A 262 -5.37 -13.04 16.02
CA ALA A 262 -6.12 -11.93 15.42
C ALA A 262 -5.60 -11.59 14.01
N THR A 263 -4.28 -11.53 13.86
CA THR A 263 -3.61 -11.27 12.58
C THR A 263 -3.95 -12.35 11.55
N LEU A 264 -3.97 -13.62 11.98
CA LEU A 264 -4.28 -14.76 11.12
C LEU A 264 -5.74 -14.78 10.68
N GLU A 265 -6.65 -14.51 11.62
CA GLU A 265 -8.08 -14.38 11.33
C GLU A 265 -8.34 -13.28 10.30
N GLU A 266 -7.74 -12.09 10.46
CA GLU A 266 -7.85 -10.99 9.50
C GLU A 266 -7.33 -11.41 8.12
N LEU A 267 -6.11 -11.95 8.04
CA LEU A 267 -5.51 -12.40 6.78
C LEU A 267 -6.38 -13.45 6.07
N SER A 268 -6.98 -14.35 6.84
CA SER A 268 -7.84 -15.42 6.33
C SER A 268 -9.09 -14.91 5.63
N HIS A 269 -9.58 -13.71 5.97
CA HIS A 269 -10.77 -13.13 5.35
C HIS A 269 -10.46 -12.30 4.11
N ILE A 270 -9.24 -11.78 3.97
CA ILE A 270 -8.90 -10.82 2.91
C ILE A 270 -8.07 -11.43 1.76
N ALA A 271 -7.38 -12.55 2.00
CA ALA A 271 -6.48 -13.14 1.02
C ALA A 271 -7.20 -14.17 0.11
N PRO A 272 -7.25 -14.00 -1.22
CA PRO A 272 -7.75 -15.01 -2.15
C PRO A 272 -6.74 -16.15 -2.37
N ALA A 273 -5.50 -16.03 -1.87
CA ALA A 273 -4.51 -17.10 -1.83
C ALA A 273 -4.79 -18.10 -0.69
N TYR A 274 -4.08 -19.22 -0.68
CA TYR A 274 -4.06 -20.11 0.49
C TYR A 274 -3.37 -19.41 1.67
N VAL A 275 -3.68 -19.83 2.90
CA VAL A 275 -3.09 -19.23 4.11
C VAL A 275 -2.15 -20.20 4.80
N SER A 276 -0.94 -19.74 5.12
CA SER A 276 0.06 -20.48 5.88
C SER A 276 0.31 -19.88 7.26
N CYS A 277 0.58 -20.73 8.26
CA CYS A 277 0.98 -20.28 9.59
C CYS A 277 2.02 -21.24 10.19
N HIS A 278 3.20 -20.73 10.49
CA HIS A 278 4.27 -21.48 11.15
C HIS A 278 4.87 -20.65 12.30
N PRO A 279 4.24 -20.65 13.49
CA PRO A 279 4.66 -19.83 14.62
C PRO A 279 5.91 -20.35 15.32
N ASN A 280 6.50 -19.53 16.19
CA ASN A 280 7.50 -20.01 17.14
C ASN A 280 6.87 -20.93 18.19
N ALA A 281 7.68 -21.75 18.85
CA ALA A 281 7.31 -22.50 20.05
C ALA A 281 7.21 -21.58 21.28
N GLY A 282 6.39 -20.52 21.18
CA GLY A 282 6.26 -19.47 22.18
C GLY A 282 7.24 -18.32 21.99
N LEU A 283 7.25 -17.39 22.94
CA LEU A 283 8.28 -16.36 23.02
C LEU A 283 9.55 -16.96 23.64
N PRO A 284 10.75 -16.54 23.23
CA PRO A 284 11.97 -16.98 23.87
C PRO A 284 12.00 -16.50 25.34
N ASN A 285 12.38 -17.38 26.26
CA ASN A 285 12.56 -17.04 27.66
C ASN A 285 13.87 -16.27 27.90
N GLU A 286 14.17 -15.90 29.15
CA GLU A 286 15.37 -15.12 29.50
C GLU A 286 16.69 -15.81 29.09
N MET A 287 16.67 -17.13 28.88
CA MET A 287 17.82 -17.92 28.41
C MET A 287 17.83 -18.09 26.88
N GLY A 288 16.89 -17.49 26.16
CA GLY A 288 16.72 -17.64 24.71
C GLY A 288 16.12 -18.97 24.28
N GLN A 289 15.55 -19.75 25.20
CA GLN A 289 14.92 -21.04 24.93
C GLN A 289 13.42 -20.89 24.71
N TYR A 290 12.80 -21.88 24.07
CA TYR A 290 11.39 -21.89 23.72
C TYR A 290 10.66 -22.95 24.56
N ASP A 291 9.66 -22.50 25.34
CA ASP A 291 9.03 -23.32 26.38
C ASP A 291 7.67 -23.92 25.97
N LEU A 292 7.09 -23.51 24.83
CA LEU A 292 5.80 -24.04 24.39
C LEU A 292 5.95 -25.49 23.96
N SER A 293 5.21 -26.39 24.60
CA SER A 293 5.33 -27.82 24.29
C SER A 293 4.66 -28.22 22.96
N PRO A 294 5.02 -29.37 22.38
CA PRO A 294 4.36 -29.91 21.19
C PRO A 294 2.84 -30.01 21.31
N ALA A 295 2.33 -30.45 22.47
CA ALA A 295 0.91 -30.62 22.71
C ALA A 295 0.16 -29.28 22.80
N GLU A 296 0.77 -28.27 23.42
CA GLU A 296 0.18 -26.93 23.52
C GLU A 296 0.15 -26.24 22.16
N MET A 297 1.24 -26.32 21.40
CA MET A 297 1.31 -25.75 20.05
C MET A 297 0.30 -26.41 19.10
N ALA A 298 0.21 -27.75 19.11
CA ALA A 298 -0.74 -28.49 18.30
C ALA A 298 -2.20 -28.16 18.64
N ARG A 299 -2.51 -27.96 19.93
CA ARG A 299 -3.85 -27.54 20.37
C ARG A 299 -4.26 -26.21 19.75
N THR A 300 -3.43 -25.16 19.86
CA THR A 300 -3.77 -23.85 19.30
C THR A 300 -3.87 -23.89 17.77
N LEU A 301 -2.98 -24.61 17.09
CA LEU A 301 -3.02 -24.73 15.64
C LEU A 301 -4.22 -25.56 15.13
N SER A 302 -4.65 -26.57 15.89
CA SER A 302 -5.89 -27.29 15.61
C SER A 302 -7.12 -26.38 15.73
N GLU A 303 -7.14 -25.44 16.67
CA GLU A 303 -8.21 -24.42 16.75
C GLU A 303 -8.24 -23.54 15.49
N PHE A 304 -7.08 -23.11 14.98
CA PHE A 304 -7.01 -22.32 13.74
C PHE A 304 -7.50 -23.12 12.52
N ALA A 305 -7.14 -24.40 12.45
CA ALA A 305 -7.64 -25.32 11.43
C ALA A 305 -9.16 -25.47 11.52
N ASN A 306 -9.70 -25.73 12.72
CA ASN A 306 -11.14 -25.94 12.93
C ASN A 306 -11.98 -24.68 12.68
N ASN A 307 -11.40 -23.49 12.86
CA ASN A 307 -12.01 -22.22 12.49
C ASN A 307 -11.96 -21.95 10.97
N GLY A 308 -11.28 -22.81 10.20
CA GLY A 308 -11.15 -22.64 8.74
C GLY A 308 -10.24 -21.49 8.35
N TRP A 309 -9.17 -21.21 9.12
CA TRP A 309 -8.28 -20.07 8.85
C TRP A 309 -7.01 -20.43 8.08
N ILE A 310 -6.65 -21.72 7.99
CA ILE A 310 -5.35 -22.15 7.46
C ILE A 310 -5.46 -23.29 6.43
N ASN A 311 -4.48 -23.33 5.53
CA ASN A 311 -4.28 -24.37 4.52
C ASN A 311 -2.91 -25.06 4.67
N ILE A 312 -1.92 -24.35 5.23
CA ILE A 312 -0.57 -24.85 5.49
C ILE A 312 -0.19 -24.53 6.93
N VAL A 313 0.37 -25.50 7.64
CA VAL A 313 0.81 -25.34 9.02
C VAL A 313 2.19 -25.94 9.25
N GLY A 314 3.04 -25.27 10.01
CA GLY A 314 4.38 -25.74 10.34
C GLY A 314 4.91 -25.12 11.63
N GLY A 315 6.23 -25.03 11.75
CA GLY A 315 6.88 -24.43 12.90
C GLY A 315 8.08 -23.55 12.54
N CYS A 316 8.31 -22.49 13.31
CA CYS A 316 9.49 -21.65 13.19
C CYS A 316 10.41 -21.86 14.42
N CYS A 317 11.01 -20.81 14.98
CA CYS A 317 12.02 -20.94 16.02
C CYS A 317 11.50 -21.71 17.26
N GLY A 318 12.32 -22.64 17.76
CA GLY A 318 12.01 -23.49 18.91
C GLY A 318 11.26 -24.77 18.57
N THR A 319 10.78 -24.92 17.34
CA THR A 319 10.03 -26.10 16.93
C THR A 319 10.95 -27.25 16.54
N THR A 320 10.47 -28.48 16.73
CA THR A 320 11.22 -29.73 16.55
C THR A 320 10.37 -30.77 15.81
N PRO A 321 10.93 -31.92 15.38
CA PRO A 321 10.15 -33.00 14.80
C PRO A 321 8.97 -33.47 15.68
N GLU A 322 9.10 -33.41 17.01
CA GLU A 322 8.00 -33.73 17.93
C GLU A 322 6.83 -32.74 17.81
N HIS A 323 7.12 -31.46 17.58
CA HIS A 323 6.09 -30.44 17.33
C HIS A 323 5.36 -30.73 16.02
N ILE A 324 6.10 -30.98 14.94
CA ILE A 324 5.51 -31.26 13.62
C ILE A 324 4.64 -32.53 13.66
N ARG A 325 5.07 -33.57 14.38
CA ARG A 325 4.26 -34.78 14.58
C ARG A 325 2.97 -34.49 15.32
N ALA A 326 3.05 -33.77 16.45
CA ALA A 326 1.86 -33.40 17.22
C ALA A 326 0.88 -32.54 16.41
N ILE A 327 1.38 -31.60 15.60
CA ILE A 327 0.58 -30.78 14.70
C ILE A 327 -0.08 -31.66 13.63
N SER A 328 0.69 -32.55 12.99
CA SER A 328 0.19 -33.46 11.95
C SER A 328 -0.97 -34.31 12.46
N ASP A 329 -0.83 -34.91 13.64
CA ASP A 329 -1.88 -35.71 14.28
C ASP A 329 -3.13 -34.87 14.60
N ALA A 330 -2.95 -33.60 14.98
CA ALA A 330 -4.03 -32.71 15.39
C ALA A 330 -4.84 -32.10 14.25
N VAL A 331 -4.29 -32.05 13.01
CA VAL A 331 -4.97 -31.45 11.84
C VAL A 331 -5.37 -32.46 10.76
N GLN A 332 -4.98 -33.73 10.88
CA GLN A 332 -5.15 -34.75 9.84
C GLN A 332 -6.60 -34.92 9.32
N ASN A 333 -7.59 -34.70 10.18
CA ASN A 333 -9.02 -34.89 9.86
C ASN A 333 -9.80 -33.57 9.79
N THR A 334 -9.11 -32.43 9.66
CA THR A 334 -9.73 -31.11 9.57
C THR A 334 -9.78 -30.64 8.11
N SER A 335 -10.92 -30.07 7.72
CA SER A 335 -11.07 -29.49 6.39
C SER A 335 -10.18 -28.24 6.25
N PRO A 336 -9.49 -28.04 5.12
CA PRO A 336 -8.71 -26.84 4.88
C PRO A 336 -9.61 -25.61 4.73
N ARG A 337 -9.04 -24.43 4.95
CA ARG A 337 -9.71 -23.15 4.70
C ARG A 337 -10.21 -23.03 3.26
N GLU A 338 -11.44 -22.55 3.10
CA GLU A 338 -11.93 -22.07 1.80
C GLU A 338 -11.34 -20.69 1.46
N ARG A 339 -10.87 -20.51 0.22
CA ARG A 339 -10.27 -19.25 -0.22
C ARG A 339 -11.33 -18.14 -0.26
N ALA A 340 -10.98 -16.98 0.29
CA ALA A 340 -11.86 -15.82 0.30
C ALA A 340 -12.18 -15.34 -1.12
N ALA A 341 -13.46 -15.04 -1.38
CA ALA A 341 -13.87 -14.32 -2.58
C ALA A 341 -13.61 -12.83 -2.36
N VAL A 342 -12.76 -12.24 -3.19
CA VAL A 342 -12.36 -10.83 -3.06
C VAL A 342 -12.94 -10.02 -4.20
N GLU A 343 -13.74 -8.99 -3.86
CA GLU A 343 -14.29 -8.08 -4.85
C GLU A 343 -13.17 -7.33 -5.60
N PRO A 344 -13.28 -7.08 -6.91
CA PRO A 344 -12.26 -6.40 -7.71
C PRO A 344 -12.29 -4.88 -7.51
N LEU A 345 -12.05 -4.43 -6.28
CA LEU A 345 -11.97 -3.03 -5.89
C LEU A 345 -10.55 -2.49 -6.03
N THR A 346 -10.44 -1.18 -6.26
CA THR A 346 -9.15 -0.48 -6.22
C THR A 346 -8.66 -0.47 -4.78
N ARG A 347 -7.51 -1.11 -4.56
CA ARG A 347 -6.86 -1.22 -3.25
C ARG A 347 -5.48 -0.63 -3.33
N LEU A 348 -5.22 0.33 -2.45
CA LEU A 348 -3.96 1.05 -2.29
C LEU A 348 -3.48 0.84 -0.85
N SER A 349 -2.23 1.20 -0.57
CA SER A 349 -1.72 1.20 0.80
C SER A 349 -0.58 2.17 1.01
N GLY A 350 -0.55 2.78 2.19
CA GLY A 350 0.66 3.28 2.84
C GLY A 350 1.07 2.27 3.92
N ARG A 351 1.11 2.71 5.18
CA ARG A 351 1.10 1.81 6.36
C ARG A 351 -0.28 1.23 6.65
N GLU A 352 -1.32 1.93 6.23
CA GLU A 352 -2.71 1.52 6.35
C GLU A 352 -3.30 1.22 4.97
N SER A 353 -4.38 0.43 4.94
CA SER A 353 -5.09 0.09 3.72
C SER A 353 -6.00 1.23 3.29
N LEU A 354 -6.12 1.43 1.97
CA LEU A 354 -7.11 2.33 1.39
C LEU A 354 -7.84 1.59 0.28
N THR A 355 -9.11 1.29 0.51
CA THR A 355 -9.96 0.58 -0.45
C THR A 355 -11.06 1.49 -0.97
N LEU A 356 -11.12 1.67 -2.29
CA LEU A 356 -12.18 2.42 -2.95
C LEU A 356 -13.35 1.49 -3.29
N ARG A 357 -14.40 1.57 -2.45
CA ARG A 357 -15.63 0.79 -2.55
C ARG A 357 -16.70 1.53 -3.36
N ALA A 358 -17.79 0.85 -3.71
CA ALA A 358 -18.88 1.45 -4.48
C ALA A 358 -19.63 2.56 -3.72
N ASP A 359 -19.65 2.49 -2.39
CA ASP A 359 -20.18 3.49 -1.46
C ASP A 359 -19.12 4.48 -0.98
N SER A 360 -17.87 4.36 -1.45
CA SER A 360 -16.83 5.33 -1.13
C SER A 360 -17.13 6.66 -1.80
N ASN A 361 -16.80 7.72 -1.08
CA ASN A 361 -16.89 9.07 -1.60
C ASN A 361 -15.73 9.36 -2.55
N PHE A 362 -15.79 10.53 -3.18
CA PHE A 362 -14.71 11.05 -4.00
C PHE A 362 -13.38 11.06 -3.24
N LEU A 363 -12.37 10.40 -3.81
CA LEU A 363 -11.04 10.29 -3.23
C LEU A 363 -10.21 11.53 -3.59
N MET A 364 -9.70 12.23 -2.58
CA MET A 364 -8.88 13.44 -2.81
C MET A 364 -7.40 13.12 -2.74
N VAL A 365 -6.72 13.47 -3.82
CA VAL A 365 -5.27 13.39 -3.93
C VAL A 365 -4.70 14.78 -3.69
N GLY A 366 -3.85 14.95 -2.68
CA GLY A 366 -3.30 16.25 -2.30
C GLY A 366 -2.27 16.76 -3.31
N GLU A 367 -2.51 17.94 -3.90
CA GLU A 367 -1.71 18.53 -5.00
C GLU A 367 -0.48 19.37 -4.58
N ARG A 368 -0.31 19.70 -3.28
CA ARG A 368 0.59 20.78 -2.84
C ARG A 368 2.06 20.37 -2.73
N THR A 369 2.35 19.08 -2.75
CA THR A 369 3.69 18.47 -2.77
C THR A 369 4.24 18.41 -4.20
N ASN A 370 4.10 19.53 -4.91
CA ASN A 370 4.43 19.65 -6.32
C ASN A 370 5.31 20.88 -6.54
N VAL A 371 6.54 20.69 -7.02
CA VAL A 371 7.51 21.78 -7.24
C VAL A 371 7.03 22.78 -8.30
N THR A 372 6.27 22.33 -9.30
CA THR A 372 5.73 23.22 -10.35
C THR A 372 4.46 23.95 -9.89
N GLY A 373 3.63 23.29 -9.06
CA GLY A 373 2.31 23.78 -8.66
C GLY A 373 2.30 24.60 -7.35
N SER A 374 3.25 24.38 -6.44
CA SER A 374 3.23 24.93 -5.08
C SER A 374 4.45 25.79 -4.79
N ARG A 375 4.26 27.11 -4.73
CA ARG A 375 5.35 28.07 -4.44
C ARG A 375 6.07 27.79 -3.12
N LYS A 376 5.33 27.37 -2.08
CA LYS A 376 5.92 27.04 -0.77
C LYS A 376 6.82 25.81 -0.90
N PHE A 377 6.30 24.72 -1.47
CA PHE A 377 7.03 23.47 -1.63
C PHE A 377 8.27 23.65 -2.53
N ALA A 378 8.10 24.31 -3.68
CA ALA A 378 9.19 24.60 -4.61
C ALA A 378 10.37 25.34 -3.94
N ARG A 379 10.07 26.33 -3.08
CA ARG A 379 11.09 27.06 -2.33
C ARG A 379 11.85 26.14 -1.37
N LEU A 380 11.13 25.31 -0.61
CA LEU A 380 11.71 24.41 0.38
C LEU A 380 12.62 23.37 -0.29
N ILE A 381 12.15 22.71 -1.35
CA ILE A 381 12.93 21.71 -2.07
C ILE A 381 14.18 22.33 -2.72
N ARG A 382 14.07 23.50 -3.37
CA ARG A 382 15.23 24.18 -3.99
C ARG A 382 16.28 24.64 -2.96
N ASN A 383 15.87 24.91 -1.74
CA ASN A 383 16.77 25.26 -0.64
C ASN A 383 17.38 24.04 0.06
N GLY A 384 16.88 22.83 -0.20
CA GLY A 384 17.25 21.63 0.53
C GLY A 384 16.55 21.47 1.89
N ASP A 385 15.51 22.26 2.16
CA ASP A 385 14.74 22.25 3.41
C ASP A 385 13.69 21.11 3.40
N PHE A 386 14.14 19.85 3.27
CA PHE A 386 13.26 18.69 3.10
C PHE A 386 12.40 18.40 4.34
N GLU A 387 12.88 18.61 5.57
CA GLU A 387 12.07 18.39 6.78
C GLU A 387 10.89 19.38 6.83
N GLU A 388 11.11 20.65 6.51
CA GLU A 388 10.02 21.63 6.40
C GLU A 388 9.07 21.31 5.24
N ALA A 389 9.56 20.65 4.18
CA ALA A 389 8.72 20.21 3.07
C ALA A 389 7.75 19.09 3.49
N LEU A 390 8.13 18.21 4.44
CA LEU A 390 7.23 17.18 4.99
C LEU A 390 6.00 17.78 5.68
N GLU A 391 6.15 18.97 6.29
CA GLU A 391 5.03 19.70 6.87
C GLU A 391 3.97 20.07 5.81
N VAL A 392 4.36 20.27 4.55
CA VAL A 392 3.38 20.48 3.47
C VAL A 392 2.58 19.20 3.20
N ALA A 393 3.22 18.03 3.26
CA ALA A 393 2.53 16.75 3.13
C ALA A 393 1.60 16.47 4.33
N ARG A 394 2.10 16.66 5.56
CA ARG A 394 1.32 16.52 6.80
C ARG A 394 0.05 17.36 6.79
N GLN A 395 0.17 18.65 6.43
CA GLN A 395 -0.98 19.56 6.32
C GLN A 395 -2.03 19.11 5.31
N GLN A 396 -1.64 18.36 4.27
CA GLN A 396 -2.60 17.83 3.30
C GLN A 396 -3.35 16.63 3.87
N VAL A 397 -2.67 15.72 4.56
CA VAL A 397 -3.29 14.58 5.23
C VAL A 397 -4.26 15.04 6.32
N GLU A 398 -3.82 15.97 7.18
CA GLU A 398 -4.70 16.61 8.18
C GLU A 398 -5.84 17.41 7.54
N GLY A 399 -5.59 17.94 6.33
CA GLY A 399 -6.55 18.58 5.47
C GLY A 399 -7.46 17.61 4.71
N GLY A 400 -7.40 16.32 5.02
CA GLY A 400 -8.23 15.22 4.52
C GLY A 400 -7.84 14.62 3.16
N ALA A 401 -6.64 14.90 2.66
CA ALA A 401 -6.09 14.16 1.53
C ALA A 401 -5.86 12.70 1.95
N THR A 402 -6.44 11.76 1.21
CA THR A 402 -6.32 10.32 1.45
C THR A 402 -5.20 9.69 0.62
N VAL A 403 -4.64 10.43 -0.33
CA VAL A 403 -3.43 10.11 -1.11
C VAL A 403 -2.65 11.42 -1.30
N ILE A 404 -1.31 11.36 -1.34
CA ILE A 404 -0.46 12.53 -1.58
C ILE A 404 0.20 12.43 -2.96
N ASP A 405 0.00 13.42 -3.83
CA ASP A 405 0.69 13.54 -5.12
C ASP A 405 2.05 14.22 -4.92
N ILE A 406 3.13 13.57 -5.38
CA ILE A 406 4.50 14.02 -5.14
C ILE A 406 5.18 14.25 -6.49
N ASN A 407 5.48 15.51 -6.80
CA ASN A 407 6.15 15.92 -8.03
C ASN A 407 7.41 16.73 -7.74
N MET A 408 8.53 16.26 -8.28
CA MET A 408 9.86 16.85 -8.14
C MET A 408 10.44 17.39 -9.45
N ASP A 409 9.60 17.53 -10.49
CA ASP A 409 10.04 17.99 -11.80
C ASP A 409 10.40 19.48 -11.75
N ASP A 410 11.68 19.78 -11.94
CA ASP A 410 12.19 21.13 -12.15
C ASP A 410 13.51 21.05 -12.92
N ALA A 411 13.77 22.02 -13.80
CA ALA A 411 14.99 22.05 -14.60
C ALA A 411 16.26 22.29 -13.76
N LEU A 412 16.12 22.85 -12.56
CA LEU A 412 17.21 23.19 -11.65
C LEU A 412 17.45 22.13 -10.57
N LEU A 413 16.65 21.06 -10.53
CA LEU A 413 16.74 20.00 -9.54
C LEU A 413 17.23 18.69 -10.15
N ASP A 414 17.99 17.93 -9.36
CA ASP A 414 18.06 16.49 -9.56
C ASP A 414 16.76 15.87 -9.05
N ALA A 415 15.81 15.68 -9.97
CA ALA A 415 14.48 15.18 -9.66
C ALA A 415 14.50 13.75 -9.11
N GLU A 416 15.42 12.89 -9.57
CA GLU A 416 15.54 11.50 -9.10
C GLU A 416 16.04 11.47 -7.65
N ALA A 417 17.10 12.23 -7.35
CA ALA A 417 17.63 12.34 -6.00
C ALA A 417 16.62 13.02 -5.05
N SER A 418 15.92 14.05 -5.51
CA SER A 418 14.92 14.78 -4.70
C SER A 418 13.70 13.91 -4.38
N MET A 419 13.20 13.15 -5.37
CA MET A 419 12.10 12.20 -5.18
C MET A 419 12.49 11.11 -4.18
N THR A 420 13.66 10.50 -4.37
CA THR A 420 14.20 9.47 -3.48
C THR A 420 14.35 9.98 -2.06
N ARG A 421 15.00 11.14 -1.86
CA ARG A 421 15.21 11.72 -0.53
C ARG A 421 13.89 12.04 0.18
N PHE A 422 12.95 12.68 -0.51
CA PHE A 422 11.68 13.08 0.08
C PHE A 422 10.83 11.86 0.48
N LEU A 423 10.71 10.85 -0.39
CA LEU A 423 9.97 9.63 -0.09
C LEU A 423 10.61 8.84 1.07
N ASN A 424 11.95 8.76 1.11
CA ASN A 424 12.65 8.08 2.18
C ASN A 424 12.45 8.76 3.56
N LEU A 425 12.40 10.09 3.59
CA LEU A 425 12.05 10.85 4.78
C LEU A 425 10.59 10.62 5.17
N MET A 426 9.69 10.71 4.20
CA MET A 426 8.26 10.53 4.42
C MET A 426 7.92 9.15 5.01
N ALA A 427 8.65 8.10 4.63
CA ALA A 427 8.48 6.75 5.16
C ALA A 427 8.71 6.65 6.69
N GLY A 428 9.53 7.54 7.27
CA GLY A 428 9.78 7.63 8.71
C GLY A 428 8.69 8.39 9.49
N GLU A 429 7.87 9.19 8.81
CA GLU A 429 6.85 10.03 9.42
C GLU A 429 5.49 9.31 9.47
N THR A 430 5.07 8.84 10.64
CA THR A 430 3.80 8.08 10.81
C THR A 430 2.57 8.86 10.38
N ASP A 431 2.56 10.18 10.64
CA ASP A 431 1.43 11.06 10.32
C ASP A 431 1.23 11.28 8.82
N ILE A 432 2.18 10.83 7.99
CA ILE A 432 2.14 10.96 6.53
C ILE A 432 2.14 9.58 5.88
N SER A 433 3.01 8.68 6.32
CA SER A 433 3.24 7.36 5.70
C SER A 433 2.06 6.39 5.83
N HIS A 434 1.03 6.70 6.62
CA HIS A 434 -0.18 5.87 6.68
C HIS A 434 -1.01 5.93 5.39
N VAL A 435 -1.01 7.06 4.67
CA VAL A 435 -1.70 7.18 3.37
C VAL A 435 -0.83 6.73 2.19
N PRO A 436 -1.42 6.23 1.09
CA PRO A 436 -0.68 5.96 -0.14
C PRO A 436 -0.12 7.23 -0.80
N VAL A 437 0.86 7.05 -1.69
CA VAL A 437 1.41 8.14 -2.51
C VAL A 437 1.09 7.96 -3.99
N MET A 438 0.94 9.08 -4.68
CA MET A 438 0.90 9.19 -6.12
C MET A 438 2.24 9.79 -6.58
N ILE A 439 3.06 8.99 -7.26
CA ILE A 439 4.39 9.39 -7.73
C ILE A 439 4.22 10.10 -9.06
N ASP A 440 4.43 11.41 -9.08
CA ASP A 440 4.19 12.28 -10.24
C ASP A 440 5.48 12.74 -10.91
N SER A 441 5.65 12.40 -12.19
CA SER A 441 6.71 12.96 -13.03
C SER A 441 6.42 12.75 -14.52
N SER A 442 6.93 13.68 -15.33
CA SER A 442 7.02 13.54 -16.78
C SER A 442 8.14 12.61 -17.25
N LYS A 443 9.08 12.26 -16.36
CA LYS A 443 10.27 11.42 -16.62
C LYS A 443 10.10 10.04 -15.99
N TRP A 444 10.19 8.98 -16.81
CA TRP A 444 10.11 7.60 -16.32
C TRP A 444 11.15 7.27 -15.24
N SER A 445 12.37 7.79 -15.35
CA SER A 445 13.44 7.51 -14.38
C SER A 445 13.11 8.03 -12.97
N VAL A 446 12.41 9.17 -12.86
CA VAL A 446 11.95 9.73 -11.58
C VAL A 446 10.80 8.90 -11.00
N ILE A 447 9.86 8.46 -11.86
CA ILE A 447 8.78 7.54 -11.44
C ILE A 447 9.38 6.25 -10.87
N GLU A 448 10.33 5.66 -11.60
CA GLU A 448 10.97 4.41 -11.21
C GLU A 448 11.82 4.57 -9.94
N ALA A 449 12.54 5.68 -9.77
CA ALA A 449 13.22 6.01 -8.53
C ALA A 449 12.23 6.10 -7.34
N GLY A 450 11.06 6.71 -7.55
CA GLY A 450 10.02 6.77 -6.53
C GLY A 450 9.43 5.39 -6.18
N LEU A 451 9.16 4.55 -7.18
CA LEU A 451 8.61 3.19 -6.98
C LEU A 451 9.53 2.31 -6.14
N ARG A 452 10.85 2.52 -6.27
CA ARG A 452 11.88 1.86 -5.48
C ARG A 452 11.95 2.30 -4.02
N CYS A 453 11.21 3.34 -3.62
CA CYS A 453 11.20 3.88 -2.25
C CYS A 453 9.89 3.58 -1.49
N VAL A 454 8.87 3.01 -2.13
CA VAL A 454 7.51 2.90 -1.56
C VAL A 454 7.14 1.46 -1.20
N GLN A 455 6.97 1.21 0.10
CA GLN A 455 6.53 -0.08 0.66
C GLN A 455 5.08 -0.43 0.33
N GLY A 456 4.24 0.60 0.21
CA GLY A 456 2.82 0.51 -0.08
C GLY A 456 2.51 0.19 -1.54
N LYS A 457 1.23 -0.05 -1.85
CA LYS A 457 0.70 0.01 -3.21
C LYS A 457 0.39 1.46 -3.57
N ALA A 458 1.34 2.08 -4.25
CA ALA A 458 1.31 3.46 -4.73
C ALA A 458 0.55 3.61 -6.06
N ILE A 459 0.36 4.85 -6.51
CA ILE A 459 -0.17 5.19 -7.83
C ILE A 459 0.94 5.85 -8.66
N VAL A 460 1.11 5.42 -9.91
CA VAL A 460 2.02 6.08 -10.86
C VAL A 460 1.26 7.15 -11.64
N ASN A 461 1.77 8.39 -11.61
CA ASN A 461 1.25 9.52 -12.36
C ASN A 461 2.38 10.08 -13.27
N SER A 462 2.41 9.80 -14.56
CA SER A 462 1.50 8.98 -15.35
C SER A 462 2.26 8.33 -16.51
N ILE A 463 1.60 7.41 -17.20
CA ILE A 463 2.03 6.91 -18.51
C ILE A 463 1.02 7.34 -19.59
N SER A 464 1.43 7.25 -20.86
CA SER A 464 0.57 7.58 -21.99
C SER A 464 1.08 6.92 -23.27
N LEU A 465 0.30 6.98 -24.35
CA LEU A 465 0.66 6.42 -25.66
C LEU A 465 1.56 7.36 -26.49
N LYS A 466 1.95 8.52 -25.96
CA LYS A 466 2.74 9.55 -26.66
C LYS A 466 4.09 9.02 -27.18
N ASP A 467 4.74 8.15 -26.40
CA ASP A 467 6.06 7.58 -26.70
C ASP A 467 5.95 6.28 -27.54
N GLY A 468 4.73 5.94 -27.99
CA GLY A 468 4.44 4.72 -28.74
C GLY A 468 4.06 3.54 -27.85
N GLU A 469 3.50 2.52 -28.50
CA GLU A 469 2.89 1.37 -27.84
C GLU A 469 3.90 0.47 -27.11
N GLN A 470 5.08 0.24 -27.71
CA GLN A 470 6.11 -0.60 -27.10
C GLN A 470 6.59 -0.04 -25.75
N GLU A 471 6.84 1.27 -25.69
CA GLU A 471 7.29 1.93 -24.46
C GLU A 471 6.17 2.00 -23.43
N PHE A 472 4.92 2.23 -23.86
CA PHE A 472 3.74 2.15 -23.00
C PHE A 472 3.60 0.77 -22.34
N LEU A 473 3.72 -0.31 -23.11
CA LEU A 473 3.65 -1.68 -22.61
C LEU A 473 4.81 -2.02 -21.68
N ARG A 474 6.06 -1.61 -22.02
CA ARG A 474 7.23 -1.80 -21.17
C ARG A 474 7.05 -1.14 -19.80
N ARG A 475 6.60 0.12 -19.78
CA ARG A 475 6.35 0.85 -18.54
C ARG A 475 5.22 0.20 -17.75
N ALA A 476 4.13 -0.20 -18.40
CA ALA A 476 3.02 -0.91 -17.75
C ALA A 476 3.47 -2.23 -17.09
N GLN A 477 4.28 -3.04 -17.77
CA GLN A 477 4.85 -4.27 -17.19
C GLN A 477 5.69 -3.97 -15.95
N LEU A 478 6.56 -2.97 -16.01
CA LEU A 478 7.36 -2.57 -14.84
C LEU A 478 6.49 -2.08 -13.68
N ILE A 479 5.48 -1.25 -13.94
CA ILE A 479 4.54 -0.80 -12.90
C ILE A 479 3.85 -2.01 -12.23
N ARG A 480 3.49 -3.02 -13.02
CA ARG A 480 2.91 -4.27 -12.51
C ARG A 480 3.90 -5.04 -11.64
N HIS A 481 5.17 -5.13 -12.04
CA HIS A 481 6.22 -5.78 -11.25
C HIS A 481 6.55 -5.04 -9.95
N TYR A 482 6.45 -3.70 -9.93
CA TYR A 482 6.56 -2.91 -8.71
C TYR A 482 5.29 -2.94 -7.84
N GLY A 483 4.17 -3.45 -8.37
CA GLY A 483 2.90 -3.57 -7.65
C GLY A 483 2.16 -2.26 -7.42
N ALA A 484 2.17 -1.34 -8.39
CA ALA A 484 1.47 -0.06 -8.31
C ALA A 484 0.22 0.00 -9.20
N ALA A 485 -0.72 0.88 -8.84
CA ALA A 485 -1.78 1.35 -9.74
C ALA A 485 -1.23 2.40 -10.72
N VAL A 486 -1.97 2.69 -11.80
CA VAL A 486 -1.47 3.55 -12.88
C VAL A 486 -2.49 4.58 -13.35
N VAL A 487 -2.05 5.84 -13.43
CA VAL A 487 -2.74 6.89 -14.17
C VAL A 487 -2.29 6.85 -15.63
N VAL A 488 -3.26 6.75 -16.53
CA VAL A 488 -3.06 6.80 -17.98
C VAL A 488 -3.68 8.08 -18.52
N MET A 489 -2.84 9.00 -19.00
CA MET A 489 -3.33 10.22 -19.62
C MET A 489 -3.89 9.96 -21.01
N ALA A 490 -4.97 10.67 -21.36
CA ALA A 490 -5.51 10.71 -22.72
C ALA A 490 -4.59 11.52 -23.66
N PHE A 491 -3.40 10.99 -23.90
CA PHE A 491 -2.35 11.55 -24.74
C PHE A 491 -1.77 10.43 -25.60
N ASP A 492 -1.82 10.58 -26.92
CA ASP A 492 -1.20 9.65 -27.87
C ASP A 492 -0.24 10.38 -28.83
N GLN A 493 0.20 9.70 -29.89
CA GLN A 493 1.13 10.26 -30.87
C GLN A 493 0.58 11.45 -31.66
N GLN A 494 -0.75 11.66 -31.65
CA GLN A 494 -1.41 12.81 -32.27
C GLN A 494 -1.44 14.02 -31.33
N GLY A 495 -1.14 13.83 -30.04
CA GLY A 495 -1.10 14.88 -29.04
C GLY A 495 -2.03 14.63 -27.87
N GLN A 496 -2.27 15.70 -27.10
CA GLN A 496 -3.19 15.69 -25.97
C GLN A 496 -4.64 15.77 -26.47
N ALA A 497 -5.52 14.88 -26.00
CA ALA A 497 -6.92 14.88 -26.41
C ALA A 497 -7.70 16.03 -25.76
N THR A 498 -8.35 16.84 -26.59
CA THR A 498 -9.21 17.97 -26.19
C THR A 498 -10.70 17.67 -26.34
N GLU A 499 -11.08 16.88 -27.35
CA GLU A 499 -12.47 16.50 -27.66
C GLU A 499 -12.90 15.21 -26.96
N THR A 500 -14.22 15.06 -26.76
CA THR A 500 -14.81 13.90 -26.09
C THR A 500 -14.41 12.60 -26.77
N GLU A 501 -14.57 12.53 -28.09
CA GLU A 501 -14.34 11.33 -28.88
C GLU A 501 -12.88 10.87 -28.81
N ASP A 502 -11.93 11.81 -28.85
CA ASP A 502 -10.51 11.50 -28.76
C ASP A 502 -10.11 11.04 -27.36
N LYS A 503 -10.64 11.68 -26.31
CA LYS A 503 -10.42 11.24 -24.93
C LYS A 503 -10.85 9.79 -24.74
N VAL A 504 -12.07 9.45 -25.17
CA VAL A 504 -12.64 8.10 -25.06
C VAL A 504 -11.85 7.10 -25.92
N ARG A 505 -11.54 7.45 -27.17
CA ARG A 505 -10.76 6.60 -28.09
C ARG A 505 -9.40 6.21 -27.50
N ILE A 506 -8.67 7.17 -26.95
CA ILE A 506 -7.34 6.91 -26.37
C ILE A 506 -7.46 6.04 -25.11
N CYS A 507 -8.37 6.36 -24.19
CA CYS A 507 -8.58 5.58 -22.98
C CYS A 507 -9.00 4.14 -23.31
N LYS A 508 -9.91 3.95 -24.25
CA LYS A 508 -10.32 2.62 -24.73
C LYS A 508 -9.14 1.83 -25.30
N ARG A 509 -8.34 2.45 -26.17
CA ARG A 509 -7.14 1.79 -26.72
C ARG A 509 -6.17 1.38 -25.61
N ALA A 510 -5.93 2.27 -24.64
CA ALA A 510 -5.06 1.96 -23.51
C ALA A 510 -5.63 0.84 -22.64
N PHE A 511 -6.94 0.81 -22.40
CA PHE A 511 -7.62 -0.27 -21.68
C PHE A 511 -7.39 -1.62 -22.35
N GLU A 512 -7.59 -1.71 -23.67
CA GLU A 512 -7.37 -2.95 -24.43
C GLU A 512 -5.93 -3.45 -24.32
N LEU A 513 -4.95 -2.55 -24.45
CA LEU A 513 -3.53 -2.88 -24.32
C LEU A 513 -3.18 -3.36 -22.90
N LEU A 514 -3.64 -2.65 -21.87
CA LEU A 514 -3.32 -2.98 -20.48
C LEU A 514 -4.04 -4.24 -20.00
N ALA A 515 -5.36 -4.30 -20.17
CA ALA A 515 -6.17 -5.41 -19.67
C ALA A 515 -5.89 -6.71 -20.41
N HIS A 516 -5.75 -6.68 -21.74
CA HIS A 516 -5.64 -7.90 -22.54
C HIS A 516 -4.21 -8.33 -22.89
N GLN A 517 -3.27 -7.40 -23.08
CA GLN A 517 -1.89 -7.79 -23.40
C GLN A 517 -0.99 -7.88 -22.17
N VAL A 518 -1.09 -6.92 -21.24
CA VAL A 518 -0.28 -6.92 -20.00
C VAL A 518 -0.94 -7.75 -18.90
N GLY A 519 -2.26 -7.98 -18.96
CA GLY A 519 -3.02 -8.59 -17.87
C GLY A 519 -3.10 -7.67 -16.65
N PHE A 520 -3.11 -6.36 -16.86
CA PHE A 520 -3.21 -5.36 -15.82
C PHE A 520 -4.65 -5.34 -15.26
N PRO A 521 -4.87 -5.43 -13.94
CA PRO A 521 -6.21 -5.41 -13.37
C PRO A 521 -6.94 -4.10 -13.69
N ALA A 522 -8.16 -4.18 -14.22
CA ALA A 522 -8.94 -3.00 -14.60
C ALA A 522 -9.13 -2.02 -13.42
N GLN A 523 -9.32 -2.54 -12.21
CA GLN A 523 -9.46 -1.75 -10.99
C GLN A 523 -8.21 -0.95 -10.60
N ASP A 524 -7.04 -1.27 -11.14
CA ASP A 524 -5.79 -0.55 -10.90
C ASP A 524 -5.45 0.45 -12.03
N ILE A 525 -6.32 0.55 -13.04
CA ILE A 525 -6.21 1.52 -14.14
C ILE A 525 -7.06 2.75 -13.81
N ILE A 526 -6.41 3.91 -13.78
CA ILE A 526 -7.02 5.22 -13.57
C ILE A 526 -6.82 6.02 -14.86
N PHE A 527 -7.88 6.46 -15.51
CA PHE A 527 -7.77 7.35 -16.67
C PHE A 527 -7.76 8.81 -16.23
N ASP A 528 -6.88 9.60 -16.83
CA ASP A 528 -6.95 11.06 -16.82
C ASP A 528 -7.35 11.55 -18.23
N PRO A 529 -8.63 11.88 -18.45
CA PRO A 529 -9.11 12.44 -19.72
C PRO A 529 -8.60 13.86 -20.02
N ASN A 530 -7.65 14.41 -19.24
CA ASN A 530 -7.14 15.78 -19.28
C ASN A 530 -8.19 16.82 -18.89
N ILE A 531 -8.13 17.31 -17.65
CA ILE A 531 -8.79 18.56 -17.26
C ILE A 531 -8.00 19.73 -17.84
N LEU A 532 -8.61 20.48 -18.75
CA LEU A 532 -7.99 21.62 -19.44
C LEU A 532 -8.61 22.95 -19.00
N THR A 533 -7.86 24.04 -19.15
CA THR A 533 -8.29 25.37 -18.73
C THR A 533 -9.41 25.93 -19.61
N VAL A 534 -10.48 26.42 -18.98
CA VAL A 534 -11.60 27.12 -19.64
C VAL A 534 -11.54 28.63 -19.38
N ALA A 535 -12.46 29.39 -19.99
CA ALA A 535 -12.52 30.85 -19.86
C ALA A 535 -11.21 31.56 -20.23
N THR A 536 -10.53 31.07 -21.27
CA THR A 536 -9.27 31.64 -21.77
C THR A 536 -9.47 32.78 -22.76
N GLY A 537 -10.71 33.01 -23.21
CA GLY A 537 -11.02 33.92 -24.32
C GLY A 537 -10.82 33.31 -25.71
N ILE A 538 -10.54 32.01 -25.79
CA ILE A 538 -10.37 31.24 -27.04
C ILE A 538 -11.60 30.33 -27.17
N GLU A 539 -12.33 30.43 -28.28
CA GLU A 539 -13.63 29.77 -28.45
C GLU A 539 -13.52 28.24 -28.38
N GLU A 540 -12.45 27.70 -28.94
CA GLU A 540 -12.12 26.28 -28.94
C GLU A 540 -11.99 25.69 -27.53
N HIS A 541 -11.64 26.52 -26.54
CA HIS A 541 -11.45 26.06 -25.15
C HIS A 541 -12.74 26.04 -24.35
N ASN A 542 -13.83 26.64 -24.86
CA ASN A 542 -15.09 26.77 -24.13
C ASN A 542 -15.71 25.40 -23.79
N HIS A 543 -15.47 24.39 -24.61
CA HIS A 543 -16.08 23.07 -24.44
C HIS A 543 -15.28 22.10 -23.57
N TYR A 544 -14.05 22.44 -23.15
CA TYR A 544 -13.15 21.50 -22.48
C TYR A 544 -13.71 20.87 -21.20
N ALA A 545 -14.41 21.64 -20.37
CA ALA A 545 -15.06 21.12 -19.17
C ALA A 545 -16.20 20.14 -19.49
N VAL A 546 -17.02 20.45 -20.49
CA VAL A 546 -18.09 19.58 -20.97
C VAL A 546 -17.51 18.28 -21.55
N ASN A 547 -16.46 18.41 -22.37
CA ASN A 547 -15.77 17.28 -22.99
C ASN A 547 -15.20 16.32 -21.95
N PHE A 548 -14.62 16.83 -20.85
CA PHE A 548 -14.15 15.97 -19.76
C PHE A 548 -15.30 15.23 -19.07
N ILE A 549 -16.39 15.94 -18.74
CA ILE A 549 -17.55 15.38 -18.05
C ILE A 549 -18.21 14.29 -18.91
N GLU A 550 -18.35 14.52 -20.21
CA GLU A 550 -18.96 13.54 -21.12
C GLU A 550 -18.04 12.35 -21.40
N ALA A 551 -16.74 12.60 -21.63
CA ALA A 551 -15.75 11.53 -21.76
C ALA A 551 -15.71 10.65 -20.52
N THR A 552 -15.85 11.23 -19.32
CA THR A 552 -15.94 10.47 -18.07
C THR A 552 -17.10 9.47 -18.10
N ARG A 553 -18.31 9.90 -18.50
CA ARG A 553 -19.46 8.99 -18.60
C ARG A 553 -19.20 7.83 -19.56
N GLN A 554 -18.66 8.14 -20.73
CA GLN A 554 -18.40 7.15 -21.78
C GLN A 554 -17.27 6.20 -21.38
N ILE A 555 -16.18 6.69 -20.78
CA ILE A 555 -15.08 5.85 -20.28
C ILE A 555 -15.58 4.86 -19.22
N LYS A 556 -16.43 5.30 -18.28
CA LYS A 556 -16.99 4.40 -17.26
C LYS A 556 -17.89 3.31 -17.85
N GLN A 557 -18.52 3.57 -18.99
CA GLN A 557 -19.33 2.60 -19.73
C GLN A 557 -18.46 1.65 -20.57
N GLU A 558 -17.47 2.18 -21.26
CA GLU A 558 -16.66 1.41 -22.22
C GLU A 558 -15.50 0.63 -21.57
N CYS A 559 -15.00 1.10 -20.43
CA CYS A 559 -13.86 0.53 -19.72
C CYS A 559 -14.26 0.13 -18.29
N PRO A 560 -15.08 -0.92 -18.11
CA PRO A 560 -15.62 -1.29 -16.80
C PRO A 560 -14.51 -1.65 -15.81
N GLY A 561 -14.73 -1.32 -14.53
CA GLY A 561 -13.76 -1.55 -13.44
C GLY A 561 -12.73 -0.43 -13.28
N THR A 562 -12.43 0.32 -14.35
CA THR A 562 -11.46 1.43 -14.30
C THR A 562 -11.95 2.62 -13.48
N LYS A 563 -11.02 3.49 -13.11
CA LYS A 563 -11.30 4.74 -12.40
C LYS A 563 -11.00 5.95 -13.28
N VAL A 564 -11.57 7.10 -12.93
CA VAL A 564 -11.30 8.38 -13.60
C VAL A 564 -10.79 9.40 -12.59
N SER A 565 -9.71 10.08 -12.96
CA SER A 565 -9.05 11.15 -12.21
C SER A 565 -8.78 12.38 -13.09
N GLY A 566 -8.25 13.44 -12.47
CA GLY A 566 -7.72 14.60 -13.17
C GLY A 566 -7.18 15.68 -12.23
N GLY A 567 -6.29 16.51 -12.76
CA GLY A 567 -5.80 17.73 -12.10
C GLY A 567 -6.85 18.83 -12.05
N VAL A 568 -7.63 18.91 -10.97
CA VAL A 568 -8.79 19.80 -10.86
C VAL A 568 -8.40 21.26 -10.95
N SER A 569 -7.25 21.63 -10.37
CA SER A 569 -6.75 23.00 -10.40
C SER A 569 -6.57 23.57 -11.82
N ASN A 570 -6.34 22.73 -12.83
CA ASN A 570 -6.12 23.12 -14.23
C ASN A 570 -7.34 23.83 -14.85
N ILE A 571 -8.56 23.48 -14.42
CA ILE A 571 -9.81 24.08 -14.95
C ILE A 571 -9.85 25.60 -14.76
N SER A 572 -9.13 26.10 -13.75
CA SER A 572 -9.26 27.45 -13.20
C SER A 572 -8.06 28.36 -13.47
N PHE A 573 -7.09 27.95 -14.30
CA PHE A 573 -5.83 28.69 -14.47
C PHE A 573 -6.01 30.11 -15.05
N SER A 574 -7.07 30.36 -15.80
CA SER A 574 -7.42 31.71 -16.29
C SER A 574 -7.65 32.71 -15.14
N PHE A 575 -7.96 32.24 -13.93
CA PHE A 575 -8.27 33.06 -12.75
C PHE A 575 -7.18 33.02 -11.67
N ARG A 576 -5.92 32.71 -12.03
CA ARG A 576 -4.79 32.71 -11.08
C ARG A 576 -4.72 34.04 -10.30
N GLY A 577 -4.70 33.93 -8.97
CA GLY A 577 -4.70 35.09 -8.06
C GLY A 577 -6.09 35.55 -7.59
N ASN A 578 -7.17 34.90 -8.05
CA ASN A 578 -8.52 35.09 -7.53
C ASN A 578 -9.05 33.77 -6.94
N ASN A 579 -8.69 33.48 -5.69
CA ASN A 579 -9.02 32.19 -5.07
C ASN A 579 -10.53 31.96 -4.94
N THR A 580 -11.32 32.99 -4.63
CA THR A 580 -12.79 32.87 -4.51
C THR A 580 -13.41 32.28 -5.78
N VAL A 581 -13.02 32.80 -6.97
CA VAL A 581 -13.54 32.27 -8.24
C VAL A 581 -13.01 30.87 -8.52
N ARG A 582 -11.73 30.60 -8.22
CA ARG A 582 -11.12 29.29 -8.45
C ARG A 582 -11.77 28.20 -7.59
N GLU A 583 -11.95 28.44 -6.30
CA GLU A 583 -12.56 27.50 -5.36
C GLU A 583 -14.02 27.20 -5.75
N ALA A 584 -14.78 28.23 -6.14
CA ALA A 584 -16.13 28.05 -6.70
C ALA A 584 -16.13 27.21 -7.99
N MET A 585 -15.18 27.44 -8.90
CA MET A 585 -15.03 26.62 -10.11
C MET A 585 -14.68 25.16 -9.78
N HIS A 586 -13.79 24.91 -8.81
CA HIS A 586 -13.41 23.55 -8.41
C HIS A 586 -14.60 22.79 -7.84
N ALA A 587 -15.32 23.40 -6.89
CA ALA A 587 -16.49 22.80 -6.25
C ALA A 587 -17.62 22.52 -7.27
N ALA A 588 -17.92 23.47 -8.15
CA ALA A 588 -18.93 23.29 -9.19
C ALA A 588 -18.53 22.24 -10.24
N PHE A 589 -17.26 22.21 -10.64
CA PHE A 589 -16.76 21.19 -11.57
C PHE A 589 -16.83 19.78 -10.95
N LEU A 590 -16.31 19.62 -9.73
CA LEU A 590 -16.31 18.34 -9.02
C LEU A 590 -17.74 17.80 -8.82
N TYR A 591 -18.67 18.66 -8.39
CA TYR A 591 -20.08 18.27 -8.24
C TYR A 591 -20.67 17.66 -9.53
N ARG A 592 -20.28 18.19 -10.70
CA ARG A 592 -20.74 17.66 -12.01
C ARG A 592 -19.96 16.43 -12.46
N ALA A 593 -18.63 16.44 -12.30
CA ALA A 593 -17.75 15.36 -12.73
C ALA A 593 -17.96 14.08 -11.91
N ILE A 594 -18.15 14.19 -10.59
CA ILE A 594 -18.44 13.05 -9.71
C ILE A 594 -19.75 12.38 -10.12
N ARG A 595 -20.80 13.17 -10.39
CA ARG A 595 -22.08 12.65 -10.89
C ARG A 595 -21.97 12.03 -12.29
N ALA A 596 -20.94 12.36 -13.06
CA ALA A 596 -20.63 11.70 -14.32
C ALA A 596 -19.81 10.41 -14.15
N GLY A 597 -19.25 10.17 -12.96
CA GLY A 597 -18.49 8.97 -12.61
C GLY A 597 -17.01 9.19 -12.33
N MET A 598 -16.57 10.43 -12.07
CA MET A 598 -15.20 10.72 -11.61
C MET A 598 -15.00 10.19 -10.19
N ASP A 599 -14.00 9.33 -10.01
CA ASP A 599 -13.79 8.58 -8.77
C ASP A 599 -12.82 9.29 -7.80
N MET A 600 -11.85 10.01 -8.34
CA MET A 600 -10.80 10.69 -7.58
C MET A 600 -10.31 11.94 -8.29
N GLY A 601 -9.54 12.80 -7.63
CA GLY A 601 -8.90 13.93 -8.30
C GLY A 601 -7.80 14.59 -7.51
N ILE A 602 -6.86 15.20 -8.24
CA ILE A 602 -5.73 15.94 -7.69
C ILE A 602 -6.20 17.36 -7.37
N VAL A 603 -6.29 17.66 -6.08
CA VAL A 603 -6.95 18.85 -5.53
C VAL A 603 -6.16 19.44 -4.37
N ASN A 604 -6.39 20.71 -4.08
CA ASN A 604 -6.05 21.28 -2.77
C ASN A 604 -7.13 20.92 -1.75
N ALA A 605 -6.97 19.77 -1.08
CA ALA A 605 -7.96 19.24 -0.12
C ALA A 605 -8.39 20.25 0.96
N GLY A 606 -7.49 21.15 1.36
CA GLY A 606 -7.77 22.17 2.38
C GLY A 606 -8.64 23.35 1.91
N GLN A 607 -8.75 23.59 0.60
CA GLN A 607 -9.36 24.79 -0.01
C GLN A 607 -10.63 24.50 -0.84
N LEU A 608 -11.22 23.30 -0.72
CA LEU A 608 -12.49 23.02 -1.39
C LEU A 608 -13.64 23.72 -0.67
N GLU A 609 -14.38 24.56 -1.40
CA GLU A 609 -15.62 25.19 -0.94
C GLU A 609 -16.80 24.19 -1.01
N VAL A 610 -17.82 24.39 -0.18
CA VAL A 610 -19.05 23.58 -0.21
C VAL A 610 -19.94 24.10 -1.35
N TYR A 611 -20.41 23.22 -2.23
CA TYR A 611 -21.12 23.63 -3.45
C TYR A 611 -22.34 24.52 -3.17
N GLU A 612 -23.13 24.21 -2.15
CA GLU A 612 -24.33 24.99 -1.79
C GLU A 612 -24.04 26.36 -1.17
N GLU A 613 -22.84 26.54 -0.66
CA GLU A 613 -22.43 27.77 0.01
C GLU A 613 -21.83 28.81 -0.95
N ILE A 614 -21.59 28.42 -2.21
CA ILE A 614 -21.13 29.32 -3.24
C ILE A 614 -22.22 30.37 -3.49
N ASP A 615 -21.83 31.65 -3.52
CA ASP A 615 -22.75 32.74 -3.85
C ASP A 615 -23.57 32.41 -5.11
N PRO A 616 -24.92 32.44 -5.05
CA PRO A 616 -25.76 31.97 -6.15
C PRO A 616 -25.50 32.70 -7.48
N ASN A 617 -25.11 33.98 -7.42
CA ASN A 617 -24.76 34.73 -8.62
C ASN A 617 -23.42 34.26 -9.19
N LEU A 618 -22.39 34.08 -8.34
CA LEU A 618 -21.11 33.51 -8.76
C LEU A 618 -21.26 32.09 -9.31
N LEU A 619 -22.01 31.23 -8.62
CA LEU A 619 -22.25 29.84 -9.03
C LEU A 619 -22.88 29.78 -10.42
N ARG A 620 -23.89 30.61 -10.71
CA ARG A 620 -24.50 30.68 -12.04
C ARG A 620 -23.48 31.03 -13.13
N HIS A 621 -22.61 32.02 -12.88
CA HIS A 621 -21.59 32.42 -13.86
C HIS A 621 -20.52 31.34 -14.07
N VAL A 622 -20.12 30.67 -12.99
CA VAL A 622 -19.21 29.53 -13.02
C VAL A 622 -19.82 28.38 -13.83
N GLU A 623 -21.09 28.03 -13.57
CA GLU A 623 -21.77 26.96 -14.32
C GLU A 623 -21.99 27.31 -15.79
N ASP A 624 -22.27 28.57 -16.12
CA ASP A 624 -22.42 29.01 -17.50
C ASP A 624 -21.13 28.77 -18.30
N VAL A 625 -19.96 28.99 -17.68
CA VAL A 625 -18.64 28.68 -18.25
C VAL A 625 -18.38 27.18 -18.30
N LEU A 626 -18.51 26.47 -17.17
CA LEU A 626 -18.17 25.04 -17.10
C LEU A 626 -19.05 24.16 -18.00
N LEU A 627 -20.29 24.56 -18.24
CA LEU A 627 -21.25 23.81 -19.06
C LEU A 627 -21.44 24.42 -20.44
N ASN A 628 -20.66 25.46 -20.78
CA ASN A 628 -20.75 26.19 -22.04
C ASN A 628 -22.21 26.54 -22.43
N ARG A 629 -23.01 27.04 -21.47
CA ARG A 629 -24.47 27.24 -21.65
C ARG A 629 -24.81 28.43 -22.56
N ARG A 630 -23.86 29.34 -22.74
CA ARG A 630 -24.06 30.61 -23.45
C ARG A 630 -22.74 31.11 -24.06
N PRO A 631 -22.78 31.81 -25.21
CA PRO A 631 -21.57 32.24 -25.90
C PRO A 631 -20.77 33.33 -25.15
N ASP A 632 -21.44 34.18 -24.36
CA ASP A 632 -20.83 35.26 -23.58
C ASP A 632 -20.47 34.83 -22.13
N ALA A 633 -20.42 33.53 -21.83
CA ALA A 633 -20.16 33.03 -20.47
C ALA A 633 -18.81 33.50 -19.91
N THR A 634 -17.76 33.42 -20.73
CA THR A 634 -16.38 33.78 -20.37
C THR A 634 -16.29 35.25 -19.98
N ASP A 635 -16.79 36.15 -20.82
CA ASP A 635 -16.73 37.60 -20.59
C ASP A 635 -17.46 37.98 -19.30
N ARG A 636 -18.65 37.44 -19.09
CA ARG A 636 -19.45 37.71 -17.88
C ARG A 636 -18.75 37.24 -16.61
N LEU A 637 -18.09 36.08 -16.64
CA LEU A 637 -17.35 35.58 -15.47
C LEU A 637 -16.09 36.42 -15.23
N LEU A 638 -15.39 36.87 -16.28
CA LEU A 638 -14.25 37.77 -16.15
C LEU A 638 -14.64 39.12 -15.53
N GLU A 639 -15.71 39.74 -16.02
CA GLU A 639 -16.26 40.98 -15.45
C GLU A 639 -16.64 40.80 -13.98
N LEU A 640 -17.35 39.71 -13.65
CA LEU A 640 -17.69 39.42 -12.26
C LEU A 640 -16.43 39.18 -11.42
N ALA A 641 -15.45 38.45 -11.95
CA ALA A 641 -14.21 38.14 -11.24
C ALA A 641 -13.42 39.40 -10.86
N GLU A 642 -13.44 40.46 -11.67
CA GLU A 642 -12.82 41.75 -11.30
C GLU A 642 -13.46 42.37 -10.07
N THR A 643 -14.79 42.32 -9.96
CA THR A 643 -15.53 42.83 -8.80
C THR A 643 -15.28 42.00 -7.54
N VAL A 644 -15.07 40.69 -7.70
CA VAL A 644 -14.75 39.76 -6.60
C VAL A 644 -13.30 39.94 -6.15
N ARG A 645 -12.37 40.20 -7.09
CA ARG A 645 -10.94 40.44 -6.81
C ARG A 645 -10.75 41.66 -5.91
N GLY A 646 -11.51 42.73 -6.13
CA GLY A 646 -11.48 43.96 -5.32
C GLY A 646 -11.87 43.77 -3.85
N LYS A 647 -12.79 42.85 -3.56
CA LYS A 647 -13.24 42.57 -2.18
C LYS A 647 -12.19 41.85 -1.32
N SER A 648 -11.16 41.25 -1.92
CA SER A 648 -10.09 40.56 -1.17
C SER A 648 -9.05 41.51 -0.56
N LYS A 649 -8.85 42.71 -1.13
CA LYS A 649 -7.94 43.74 -0.58
C LYS A 649 -8.61 44.67 0.44
N GLU A 650 -9.94 44.74 0.47
CA GLU A 650 -10.72 45.55 1.42
C GLU A 650 -11.35 44.72 2.55
N ARG A 651 -10.90 43.48 2.81
CA ARG A 651 -11.31 42.73 4.01
C ARG A 651 -10.60 43.24 5.28
N GLY A 652 -10.81 44.51 5.58
CA GLY A 652 -11.05 44.96 6.94
C GLY A 652 -12.56 44.88 7.19
N VAL A 653 -13.09 43.66 7.39
CA VAL A 653 -14.47 43.35 7.86
C VAL A 653 -15.59 43.49 6.80
N PRO A 654 -16.56 42.54 6.70
CA PRO A 654 -16.94 41.56 7.71
C PRO A 654 -16.77 40.11 7.27
N GLU A 655 -15.65 39.50 7.66
CA GLU A 655 -15.48 38.04 7.72
C GLU A 655 -16.32 37.38 8.85
N GLN A 656 -17.22 38.15 9.46
CA GLN A 656 -17.98 37.83 10.66
C GLN A 656 -19.49 38.14 10.52
N ALA A 657 -20.04 38.32 9.32
CA ALA A 657 -21.49 38.57 9.17
C ALA A 657 -22.35 37.47 9.82
N TRP A 658 -21.93 36.21 9.71
CA TRP A 658 -22.54 35.06 10.39
C TRP A 658 -22.49 35.15 11.92
N ARG A 659 -21.53 35.91 12.49
CA ARG A 659 -21.43 36.15 13.94
C ARG A 659 -22.59 37.00 14.48
N SER A 660 -23.34 37.68 13.62
CA SER A 660 -24.53 38.44 14.02
C SER A 660 -25.80 37.58 14.18
N GLY A 661 -25.73 36.29 13.82
CA GLY A 661 -26.83 35.33 14.01
C GLY A 661 -26.98 34.83 15.45
N SER A 662 -27.98 33.97 15.68
CA SER A 662 -28.20 33.31 16.98
C SER A 662 -27.03 32.38 17.35
N VAL A 663 -26.89 32.00 18.62
CA VAL A 663 -25.82 31.08 19.03
C VAL A 663 -25.97 29.72 18.32
N GLU A 664 -27.20 29.29 18.09
CA GLU A 664 -27.53 28.09 17.32
C GLU A 664 -27.07 28.20 15.87
N ASP A 665 -27.40 29.30 15.18
CA ASP A 665 -26.97 29.54 13.79
C ASP A 665 -25.44 29.58 13.68
N ARG A 666 -24.76 30.19 14.67
CA ARG A 666 -23.30 30.26 14.72
C ARG A 666 -22.66 28.90 14.93
N LEU A 667 -23.20 28.08 15.84
CA LEU A 667 -22.74 26.71 16.07
C LEU A 667 -22.94 25.83 14.81
N ILE A 668 -24.10 25.91 14.18
CA ILE A 668 -24.39 25.20 12.91
C ILE A 668 -23.43 25.66 11.82
N HIS A 669 -23.25 26.97 11.65
CA HIS A 669 -22.34 27.54 10.65
C HIS A 669 -20.89 27.11 10.90
N ALA A 670 -20.43 27.15 12.16
CA ALA A 670 -19.09 26.72 12.54
C ALA A 670 -18.85 25.24 12.22
N LEU A 671 -19.85 24.38 12.42
CA LEU A 671 -19.79 22.97 12.04
C LEU A 671 -19.72 22.80 10.52
N ILE A 672 -20.65 23.40 9.75
CA ILE A 672 -20.68 23.29 8.28
C ILE A 672 -19.38 23.79 7.64
N LYS A 673 -18.83 24.90 8.15
CA LYS A 673 -17.58 25.51 7.63
C LYS A 673 -16.30 24.93 8.26
N GLY A 674 -16.41 24.10 9.29
CA GLY A 674 -15.25 23.57 10.01
C GLY A 674 -14.42 24.64 10.74
N ILE A 675 -15.06 25.68 11.28
CA ILE A 675 -14.42 26.79 12.01
C ILE A 675 -14.32 26.45 13.49
N ASP A 676 -13.09 26.30 14.01
CA ASP A 676 -12.85 25.98 15.42
C ASP A 676 -12.53 27.22 16.29
N LYS A 677 -12.22 28.35 15.67
CA LYS A 677 -11.71 29.56 16.34
C LYS A 677 -12.64 30.12 17.44
N TYR A 678 -13.95 30.07 17.24
CA TYR A 678 -14.95 30.66 18.15
C TYR A 678 -15.82 29.61 18.85
N ILE A 679 -15.51 28.33 18.64
CA ILE A 679 -16.43 27.25 19.03
C ILE A 679 -16.61 27.17 20.54
N GLU A 680 -15.56 27.41 21.32
CA GLU A 680 -15.62 27.41 22.78
C GLU A 680 -16.46 28.57 23.32
N GLU A 681 -16.30 29.77 22.73
CA GLU A 681 -17.08 30.95 23.11
C GLU A 681 -18.58 30.75 22.83
N ASP A 682 -18.93 30.25 21.63
CA ASP A 682 -20.32 29.98 21.28
C ASP A 682 -20.92 28.83 22.10
N THR A 683 -20.11 27.82 22.42
CA THR A 683 -20.55 26.69 23.27
C THR A 683 -20.84 27.17 24.69
N GLU A 684 -20.05 28.09 25.25
CA GLU A 684 -20.33 28.69 26.56
C GLU A 684 -21.59 29.57 26.54
N GLU A 685 -21.79 30.37 25.50
CA GLU A 685 -23.01 31.16 25.36
C GLU A 685 -24.25 30.26 25.28
N ALA A 686 -24.19 29.17 24.51
CA ALA A 686 -25.26 28.18 24.46
C ALA A 686 -25.45 27.50 25.83
N ARG A 687 -24.37 27.22 26.56
CA ARG A 687 -24.44 26.61 27.90
C ARG A 687 -25.21 27.47 28.90
N GLN A 688 -25.15 28.79 28.77
CA GLN A 688 -25.91 29.70 29.63
C GLN A 688 -27.40 29.77 29.24
N GLN A 689 -27.75 29.40 28.01
CA GLN A 689 -29.12 29.48 27.48
C GLN A 689 -29.88 28.16 27.58
N TYR A 690 -29.19 27.02 27.50
CA TYR A 690 -29.78 25.68 27.55
C TYR A 690 -29.76 25.11 28.98
N LYS A 691 -30.76 24.27 29.31
CA LYS A 691 -30.91 23.70 30.66
C LYS A 691 -29.83 22.68 31.04
N THR A 692 -29.27 21.98 30.07
CA THR A 692 -28.22 20.97 30.26
C THR A 692 -27.27 20.99 29.07
N CYS A 693 -26.01 20.64 29.30
CA CYS A 693 -25.01 20.50 28.23
C CYS A 693 -25.44 19.45 27.18
N LEU A 694 -26.13 18.38 27.62
CA LEU A 694 -26.66 17.36 26.73
C LEU A 694 -27.64 17.93 25.68
N LYS A 695 -28.44 18.94 26.03
CA LYS A 695 -29.39 19.56 25.09
C LYS A 695 -28.72 20.42 24.02
N ILE A 696 -27.49 20.89 24.26
CA ILE A 696 -26.69 21.60 23.27
C ILE A 696 -26.12 20.61 22.27
N ILE A 697 -25.67 19.43 22.75
CA ILE A 697 -25.23 18.32 21.92
C ILE A 697 -26.40 17.85 21.05
N GLU A 698 -27.52 17.42 21.66
CA GLU A 698 -28.71 16.91 20.96
C GLU A 698 -29.40 17.97 20.08
N GLY A 699 -29.19 19.26 20.35
CA GLY A 699 -29.81 20.38 19.64
C GLY A 699 -28.90 20.96 18.55
N PRO A 700 -28.37 22.19 18.74
CA PRO A 700 -27.66 22.92 17.68
C PRO A 700 -26.46 22.15 17.09
N LEU A 701 -25.72 21.38 17.90
CA LEU A 701 -24.57 20.64 17.42
C LEU A 701 -24.97 19.43 16.55
N MET A 702 -25.91 18.60 16.98
CA MET A 702 -26.42 17.49 16.17
C MET A 702 -27.21 17.96 14.95
N ASN A 703 -27.92 19.10 15.03
CA ASN A 703 -28.56 19.71 13.86
C ASN A 703 -27.51 20.11 12.81
N GLY A 704 -26.40 20.74 13.23
CA GLY A 704 -25.29 21.05 12.33
C GLY A 704 -24.67 19.80 11.72
N MET A 705 -24.47 18.74 12.50
CA MET A 705 -23.97 17.46 11.99
C MET A 705 -24.95 16.75 11.05
N SER A 706 -26.27 16.92 11.25
CA SER A 706 -27.29 16.40 10.32
C SER A 706 -27.16 17.09 8.95
N VAL A 707 -27.03 18.41 8.92
CA VAL A 707 -26.82 19.16 7.68
C VAL A 707 -25.52 18.74 7.00
N VAL A 708 -24.44 18.58 7.76
CA VAL A 708 -23.16 18.03 7.24
C VAL A 708 -23.37 16.64 6.62
N GLY A 709 -24.15 15.78 7.27
CA GLY A 709 -24.50 14.45 6.76
C GLY A 709 -25.32 14.49 5.46
N ASP A 710 -26.31 15.37 5.38
CA ASP A 710 -27.15 15.56 4.19
C ASP A 710 -26.31 16.10 3.01
N LEU A 711 -25.50 17.14 3.25
CA LEU A 711 -24.60 17.72 2.24
C LEU A 711 -23.59 16.71 1.72
N PHE A 712 -23.07 15.86 2.62
CA PHE A 712 -22.13 14.80 2.27
C PHE A 712 -22.81 13.70 1.46
N GLY A 713 -24.00 13.24 1.87
CA GLY A 713 -24.79 12.24 1.13
C GLY A 713 -25.23 12.70 -0.26
N GLU A 714 -25.44 14.00 -0.45
CA GLU A 714 -25.77 14.61 -1.75
C GLU A 714 -24.54 14.93 -2.62
N GLY A 715 -23.32 14.67 -2.13
CA GLY A 715 -22.07 14.95 -2.85
C GLY A 715 -21.75 16.44 -2.98
N LYS A 716 -22.37 17.30 -2.16
CA LYS A 716 -22.15 18.76 -2.10
C LYS A 716 -21.04 19.14 -1.12
N MET A 717 -20.68 18.21 -0.23
CA MET A 717 -19.58 18.29 0.73
C MET A 717 -18.71 17.04 0.62
N PHE A 718 -17.40 17.18 0.88
CA PHE A 718 -16.40 16.11 0.80
C PHE A 718 -15.90 15.68 2.18
N LEU A 719 -15.30 14.49 2.27
CA LEU A 719 -14.83 13.89 3.52
C LEU A 719 -13.96 14.83 4.38
N PRO A 720 -13.05 15.67 3.86
CA PRO A 720 -12.23 16.55 4.69
C PRO A 720 -13.03 17.65 5.34
N GLN A 721 -14.06 18.13 4.65
CA GLN A 721 -14.96 19.13 5.21
C GLN A 721 -15.71 18.49 6.38
N VAL A 722 -16.17 17.23 6.24
CA VAL A 722 -16.76 16.44 7.34
C VAL A 722 -15.77 16.21 8.48
N VAL A 723 -14.51 15.86 8.20
CA VAL A 723 -13.46 15.68 9.24
C VAL A 723 -13.20 17.00 9.98
N LYS A 724 -13.14 18.13 9.27
CA LYS A 724 -13.05 19.46 9.90
C LYS A 724 -14.28 19.73 10.79
N SER A 725 -15.50 19.43 10.32
CA SER A 725 -16.73 19.54 11.11
C SER A 725 -16.68 18.66 12.37
N ALA A 726 -16.22 17.42 12.25
CA ALA A 726 -16.07 16.48 13.36
C ALA A 726 -15.03 16.98 14.39
N ARG A 727 -13.95 17.63 13.94
CA ARG A 727 -12.97 18.27 14.84
C ARG A 727 -13.59 19.43 15.62
N VAL A 728 -14.37 20.28 14.96
CA VAL A 728 -15.13 21.37 15.61
C VAL A 728 -16.10 20.79 16.65
N MET A 729 -16.85 19.75 16.28
CA MET A 729 -17.76 19.03 17.17
C MET A 729 -17.03 18.48 18.41
N LYS A 730 -15.92 17.76 18.20
CA LYS A 730 -15.09 17.21 19.29
C LYS A 730 -14.62 18.31 20.22
N ARG A 731 -14.19 19.46 19.70
CA ARG A 731 -13.73 20.59 20.50
C ARG A 731 -14.86 21.21 21.34
N ALA A 732 -16.05 21.39 20.77
CA ALA A 732 -17.23 21.84 21.49
C ALA A 732 -17.61 20.87 22.63
N VAL A 733 -17.63 19.57 22.36
CA VAL A 733 -17.93 18.55 23.36
C VAL A 733 -16.87 18.51 24.46
N SER A 734 -15.58 18.55 24.11
CA SER A 734 -14.49 18.59 25.08
C SER A 734 -14.59 19.79 26.03
N TYR A 735 -15.04 20.95 25.53
CA TYR A 735 -15.30 22.12 26.35
C TYR A 735 -16.42 21.88 27.37
N MET A 736 -17.48 21.16 27.00
CA MET A 736 -18.62 20.87 27.87
C MET A 736 -18.37 19.75 28.89
N LEU A 737 -17.39 18.87 28.67
CA LEU A 737 -17.14 17.70 29.52
C LEU A 737 -17.04 18.03 31.03
N PRO A 738 -16.28 19.05 31.49
CA PRO A 738 -16.20 19.38 32.91
C PRO A 738 -17.55 19.83 33.51
N PHE A 739 -18.39 20.50 32.71
CA PHE A 739 -19.71 20.95 33.14
C PHE A 739 -20.71 19.79 33.19
N MET A 740 -20.62 18.84 32.25
CA MET A 740 -21.42 17.61 32.27
C MET A 740 -21.12 16.75 33.51
N GLU A 741 -19.87 16.71 33.95
CA GLU A 741 -19.48 16.02 35.19
C GLU A 741 -20.06 16.72 36.44
N GLN A 742 -20.07 18.05 36.47
CA GLN A 742 -20.71 18.83 37.54
C GLN A 742 -22.24 18.68 37.55
N GLU A 743 -22.89 18.69 36.38
CA GLU A 743 -24.32 18.42 36.24
C GLU A 743 -24.68 17.03 36.77
N LYS A 744 -23.86 16.00 36.48
CA LYS A 744 -24.04 14.64 37.00
C LYS A 744 -23.79 14.53 38.51
N ALA A 745 -22.87 15.31 39.06
CA ALA A 745 -22.56 15.29 40.50
C ALA A 745 -23.58 16.08 41.35
N GLY A 746 -24.31 17.02 40.74
CA GLY A 746 -25.36 17.82 41.37
C GLY A 746 -26.79 17.32 41.13
N ALA A 747 -26.97 16.22 40.39
CA ALA A 747 -28.26 15.62 40.05
C ALA A 747 -28.68 14.49 41.01
#